data_AF-A0A3A4PHM8-F1
#
_entry.id   AF-A0A3A4PHM8-F1
#
_cell.length_a   1.000
_cell.length_b   1.000
_cell.length_c   1.000
_cell.angle_alpha   90.00
_cell.angle_beta   90.00
_cell.angle_gamma   90.00
#
_symmetry.space_group_name_H-M   'P 1'
#
loop_
_entity.id
_entity.type
_entity.pdbx_description
1 polymer ?
#
loop_
_entity_poly.entity_id
_entity_poly.type
_entity_poly.pdbx_seq_one_letter_code
_entity_poly.pdbx_strand_id
1 'polypeptide(L)'
;MRMRLRLSFVEKRPVSMRRSRRFFMRNRLSFTFYLFLLVSFSFTPLALTDETKEIKDAAVEITNGTAEVQAATAEIKIRPQTEIKPVAVETNNKTDHGDREVGDVTIHNYGIQAIFINSNVTVNGGTISGELTNNNNATQAKTNEESEETPPRKPTGHPSAPPASKPEKPNKFDETIKDATKEEGLFTVYTKEDKVYWEIKPEQLNKEYLLSGVLATGIGEGWVKPGAYVSDTVISFTKTNGNIQLVERNLRFLSSDPTEQDAVKKNYGESIAATFPTDVTNPETSSCLLEMSKFILTDYFQLSTLLAGYGMDRANSYIEQTQVFPANVVTRIRFAFRSGGRSGAISVPDNRSLQLTLMMDVQELKENHDFTPRLADSRVGHFVEAHIDFADDERNTQFVRYITKWDIRKASPELELSPPVKPIVFWLENTIPEKYRDPIRRGILEWNKAFRKIGVEDPIVVNDQPADADWDVSDIRYNTIHWNTSHNMEYSAVSQWVANPRTGEIFNGGFLIESEDIRGLLNVRRVNEPDRVEMLKNRLSPQLPEDPQKTVCEHGQGLLDHAVYALTVMAAREGIGNISAELKDDFIDQYLFARACHEFGHVLGFRHNFKGSTMLTLDQLHDKAITSEKSIVASVMEYAPVNFAPEGVEQGHYFEPTIGPYDYLAVEYAYKEIKPAASETEQSLLNAIAEQAEMPELVYGTEEDLYSGGGVGLDPLCNTYDLGNDPLAFAKQQAQIAFDTIPKLPNLVREGDNYTMVRLGFNYLLGYYYDSAVFALKYLGGQYFHRVKKGGPLDSLPLEPVSAVKQREALDFITSKIFSDELFEVNADLLNMLAAEKWNHWGSRGSGISTDYSLVNVVSNLYDIILYQLYSPTTIRRILDAESRRRSEAVNFTVPELFETLNEGIWAEVYAANREAIANNTYSNRKPFLSTYRRTLQRQHLKRLIEIMLEPPYGMPEDARTQAWRSLRKLEKDIGLIVEQCEDKDILDDYSFDHLAESQAKIRRALDARLSVRVDFN
;
A
#
# COMPACT_ATOMS: atom_id res chain seq x y z
N MET A 1 30.34 -44.85 17.93
CA MET A 1 31.32 -45.93 18.28
C MET A 1 31.00 -46.43 19.70
N ARG A 2 31.29 -47.70 20.06
CA ARG A 2 30.92 -48.26 21.39
C ARG A 2 31.87 -47.80 22.50
N MET A 3 31.36 -47.34 23.66
CA MET A 3 31.63 -47.99 24.97
C MET A 3 30.86 -47.39 26.18
N ARG A 4 30.15 -48.30 26.89
CA ARG A 4 30.10 -48.50 28.35
C ARG A 4 29.81 -47.33 29.32
N LEU A 5 28.56 -47.28 29.78
CA LEU A 5 28.21 -46.99 31.18
C LEU A 5 28.79 -48.06 32.15
N ARG A 6 28.93 -47.69 33.44
CA ARG A 6 29.14 -48.64 34.56
C ARG A 6 28.28 -48.23 35.77
N LEU A 7 27.80 -49.20 36.55
CA LEU A 7 26.73 -49.06 37.55
C LEU A 7 27.20 -49.33 39.00
N SER A 8 26.59 -48.60 39.94
CA SER A 8 26.41 -48.92 41.37
C SER A 8 25.51 -47.80 41.97
N PHE A 9 24.30 -47.98 42.55
CA PHE A 9 23.80 -48.90 43.60
C PHE A 9 24.64 -48.83 44.89
N VAL A 10 24.07 -48.52 46.07
CA VAL A 10 23.36 -49.38 47.06
C VAL A 10 22.90 -48.42 48.20
N GLU A 11 21.73 -48.45 48.86
CA GLU A 11 20.54 -49.34 48.90
C GLU A 11 19.25 -48.52 49.28
N LYS A 12 18.26 -49.09 49.99
CA LYS A 12 16.88 -48.59 50.18
C LYS A 12 16.49 -48.37 51.66
N ARG A 13 15.68 -47.32 51.95
CA ARG A 13 14.45 -47.35 52.81
C ARG A 13 14.63 -47.79 54.31
N PRO A 14 13.59 -47.99 55.19
CA PRO A 14 12.12 -47.91 55.01
C PRO A 14 11.23 -47.32 56.16
N VAL A 15 9.90 -47.24 55.87
CA VAL A 15 8.75 -47.40 56.81
C VAL A 15 8.48 -46.21 57.78
N SER A 16 7.23 -45.87 58.12
CA SER A 16 6.02 -46.72 58.26
C SER A 16 4.74 -46.29 57.49
N MET A 17 3.64 -47.01 57.71
CA MET A 17 2.46 -47.07 56.82
C MET A 17 1.19 -47.53 57.57
N ARG A 18 -0.01 -47.26 56.98
CA ARG A 18 -1.36 -47.90 57.21
C ARG A 18 -2.20 -47.34 58.36
N ARG A 19 -3.55 -47.34 58.32
CA ARG A 19 -4.61 -47.99 57.46
C ARG A 19 -5.84 -47.03 57.40
N SER A 20 -6.35 -46.53 56.26
CA SER A 20 -7.29 -47.14 55.27
C SER A 20 -8.77 -47.36 55.69
N ARG A 21 -9.75 -46.77 54.96
CA ARG A 21 -10.89 -47.45 54.24
C ARG A 21 -12.03 -46.51 53.75
N ARG A 22 -12.66 -46.90 52.61
CA ARG A 22 -14.02 -46.54 52.09
C ARG A 22 -14.25 -45.10 51.58
N PHE A 23 -15.23 -44.78 50.71
CA PHE A 23 -15.89 -45.48 49.56
C PHE A 23 -16.88 -44.51 48.84
N PHE A 24 -16.94 -44.47 47.48
CA PHE A 24 -18.01 -43.81 46.66
C PHE A 24 -18.17 -42.25 46.79
N MET A 25 -18.78 -41.47 45.87
CA MET A 25 -18.99 -41.55 44.40
C MET A 25 -19.54 -40.18 43.85
N ARG A 26 -19.39 -39.92 42.53
CA ARG A 26 -20.24 -39.04 41.65
C ARG A 26 -20.22 -37.50 41.89
N ASN A 27 -20.03 -36.63 40.88
CA ASN A 27 -20.85 -36.22 39.69
C ASN A 27 -21.97 -35.20 40.03
N ARG A 28 -22.39 -34.23 39.19
CA ARG A 28 -21.97 -33.68 37.87
C ARG A 28 -22.76 -32.37 37.55
N LEU A 29 -22.26 -31.55 36.60
CA LEU A 29 -22.98 -30.66 35.65
C LEU A 29 -23.93 -29.52 36.11
N SER A 30 -23.57 -28.28 35.72
CA SER A 30 -24.23 -27.41 34.69
C SER A 30 -25.64 -26.78 34.80
N PHE A 31 -25.67 -25.48 34.41
CA PHE A 31 -26.69 -24.71 33.65
C PHE A 31 -27.99 -24.15 34.29
N THR A 32 -27.89 -22.88 34.74
CA THR A 32 -28.68 -21.67 34.38
C THR A 32 -30.15 -21.74 33.88
N PHE A 33 -31.12 -21.07 34.57
CA PHE A 33 -31.93 -19.88 34.09
C PHE A 33 -33.14 -19.47 35.00
N TYR A 34 -33.28 -18.16 35.32
CA TYR A 34 -34.49 -17.35 35.69
C TYR A 34 -35.40 -17.82 36.89
N LEU A 35 -36.22 -17.01 37.61
CA LEU A 35 -37.01 -15.79 37.31
C LEU A 35 -37.31 -14.94 38.61
N PHE A 36 -37.89 -13.73 38.46
CA PHE A 36 -38.36 -12.77 39.50
C PHE A 36 -39.59 -13.19 40.34
N LEU A 37 -39.69 -12.69 41.61
CA LEU A 37 -40.92 -12.07 42.19
C LEU A 37 -40.67 -11.30 43.52
N LEU A 38 -41.73 -10.69 44.09
CA LEU A 38 -41.76 -9.55 45.05
C LEU A 38 -42.09 -9.91 46.52
N VAL A 39 -42.22 -8.85 47.37
CA VAL A 39 -42.70 -8.74 48.78
C VAL A 39 -41.56 -8.59 49.81
N SER A 40 -41.25 -7.46 50.48
CA SER A 40 -41.97 -6.29 51.05
C SER A 40 -42.29 -6.39 52.56
N PHE A 41 -41.42 -5.82 53.41
CA PHE A 41 -41.65 -5.22 54.75
C PHE A 41 -40.37 -4.40 55.06
N SER A 42 -40.33 -3.09 55.32
CA SER A 42 -41.09 -2.18 56.22
C SER A 42 -40.65 -2.24 57.69
N PHE A 43 -39.77 -1.33 58.12
CA PHE A 43 -40.02 -0.35 59.20
C PHE A 43 -38.89 0.71 59.32
N THR A 44 -39.19 1.85 59.97
CA THR A 44 -38.45 3.12 60.07
C THR A 44 -38.33 3.56 61.56
N PRO A 45 -37.88 4.79 61.94
CA PRO A 45 -36.72 5.62 61.52
C PRO A 45 -35.91 6.20 62.73
N LEU A 46 -34.88 7.01 62.46
CA LEU A 46 -34.43 8.17 63.26
C LEU A 46 -33.58 9.06 62.30
N ALA A 47 -33.83 10.34 61.97
CA ALA A 47 -34.26 11.56 62.69
C ALA A 47 -33.11 12.26 63.45
N LEU A 48 -32.90 13.60 63.40
CA LEU A 48 -33.51 14.69 62.60
C LEU A 48 -32.63 15.99 62.66
N THR A 49 -33.19 17.15 62.25
CA THR A 49 -32.64 18.54 62.20
C THR A 49 -31.78 18.85 60.97
N ASP A 50 -32.12 19.76 60.04
CA ASP A 50 -32.94 21.00 59.94
C ASP A 50 -32.16 22.31 60.13
N GLU A 51 -32.14 23.15 59.08
CA GLU A 51 -32.84 24.44 59.10
C GLU A 51 -33.20 24.89 57.67
N THR A 52 -34.31 25.63 57.50
CA THR A 52 -34.87 26.03 56.18
C THR A 52 -35.54 27.41 56.21
N LYS A 53 -35.59 28.08 55.04
CA LYS A 53 -36.53 29.15 54.62
C LYS A 53 -36.40 29.29 53.08
N GLU A 54 -37.43 29.21 52.24
CA GLU A 54 -38.75 29.90 52.20
C GLU A 54 -38.65 31.40 51.79
N ILE A 55 -39.47 32.00 50.91
CA ILE A 55 -40.81 31.57 50.42
C ILE A 55 -41.25 32.21 49.06
N LYS A 56 -41.93 31.42 48.19
CA LYS A 56 -43.07 31.69 47.24
C LYS A 56 -43.10 32.68 46.05
N ASP A 57 -43.57 32.09 44.93
CA ASP A 57 -44.73 32.40 44.05
C ASP A 57 -44.92 33.74 43.28
N ALA A 58 -45.05 33.62 41.95
CA ALA A 58 -46.06 34.31 41.13
C ALA A 58 -46.30 33.58 39.79
N ALA A 59 -47.54 33.57 39.27
CA ALA A 59 -47.90 33.06 37.93
C ALA A 59 -49.21 33.71 37.43
N VAL A 60 -49.39 33.90 36.10
CA VAL A 60 -50.68 34.04 35.39
C VAL A 60 -50.48 34.04 33.85
N GLU A 61 -51.58 33.80 33.12
CA GLU A 61 -51.79 33.62 31.65
C GLU A 61 -51.37 34.84 30.78
N ILE A 62 -51.34 34.85 29.43
CA ILE A 62 -52.27 34.40 28.35
C ILE A 62 -51.41 34.11 27.07
N THR A 63 -51.54 33.09 26.20
CA THR A 63 -52.60 32.24 25.56
C THR A 63 -53.00 32.68 24.12
N ASN A 64 -53.21 31.70 23.22
CA ASN A 64 -53.63 31.74 21.78
C ASN A 64 -52.50 31.88 20.73
N GLY A 65 -52.46 31.09 19.63
CA GLY A 65 -53.30 29.94 19.22
C GLY A 65 -52.62 29.07 18.13
N THR A 66 -52.85 27.75 18.08
CA THR A 66 -53.90 27.00 17.30
C THR A 66 -53.46 26.55 15.88
N ALA A 67 -53.78 25.36 15.35
CA ALA A 67 -54.41 24.13 15.90
C ALA A 67 -54.34 22.92 14.90
N GLU A 68 -54.84 21.74 15.34
CA GLU A 68 -55.12 20.47 14.60
C GLU A 68 -53.91 19.71 14.01
N VAL A 69 -53.55 18.46 14.38
CA VAL A 69 -54.02 17.44 15.36
C VAL A 69 -55.24 16.56 15.02
N GLN A 70 -55.00 15.38 14.43
CA GLN A 70 -55.76 14.10 14.61
C GLN A 70 -54.81 12.91 14.29
N ALA A 71 -54.51 11.95 15.18
CA ALA A 71 -55.33 10.85 15.75
C ALA A 71 -55.06 9.50 15.01
N ALA A 72 -55.17 8.31 15.60
CA ALA A 72 -55.79 7.91 16.87
C ALA A 72 -55.04 6.76 17.61
N THR A 73 -55.47 6.42 18.83
CA THR A 73 -54.96 5.34 19.68
C THR A 73 -55.95 4.18 19.83
N ALA A 74 -55.45 2.94 19.99
CA ALA A 74 -56.27 1.80 20.41
C ALA A 74 -55.47 0.71 21.18
N GLU A 75 -55.90 0.52 22.43
CA GLU A 75 -56.07 -0.73 23.20
C GLU A 75 -55.02 -1.86 23.26
N ILE A 76 -54.75 -2.30 24.49
CA ILE A 76 -54.04 -3.54 24.83
C ILE A 76 -55.05 -4.69 25.05
N LYS A 77 -54.83 -5.86 24.43
CA LYS A 77 -55.51 -7.12 24.77
C LYS A 77 -54.51 -8.26 24.89
N ILE A 78 -54.55 -8.99 26.01
CA ILE A 78 -53.73 -10.18 26.32
C ILE A 78 -54.62 -11.43 26.24
N ARG A 79 -54.21 -12.46 25.48
CA ARG A 79 -54.52 -13.90 25.64
C ARG A 79 -53.62 -14.75 24.69
N PRO A 80 -53.51 -16.09 24.85
CA PRO A 80 -52.19 -16.67 25.05
C PRO A 80 -51.74 -17.69 23.98
N GLN A 81 -50.67 -18.41 24.30
CA GLN A 81 -49.99 -19.44 23.51
C GLN A 81 -50.89 -20.56 22.93
N THR A 82 -50.49 -21.02 21.74
CA THR A 82 -50.51 -22.43 21.33
C THR A 82 -49.10 -22.75 20.79
N GLU A 83 -48.30 -23.50 21.54
CA GLU A 83 -48.10 -24.94 21.36
C GLU A 83 -47.44 -25.34 20.03
N ILE A 84 -46.11 -25.58 20.11
CA ILE A 84 -45.42 -26.57 19.28
C ILE A 84 -44.67 -27.49 20.24
N LYS A 85 -44.89 -28.80 20.13
CA LYS A 85 -44.05 -29.84 20.77
C LYS A 85 -43.60 -30.88 19.73
N PRO A 86 -42.49 -31.59 19.98
CA PRO A 86 -41.66 -32.16 18.92
C PRO A 86 -41.80 -33.67 18.77
N VAL A 87 -41.24 -34.20 17.66
CA VAL A 87 -40.65 -35.55 17.48
C VAL A 87 -40.13 -35.63 16.03
N ALA A 88 -39.06 -36.34 15.66
CA ALA A 88 -37.81 -36.74 16.32
C ALA A 88 -36.86 -37.27 15.25
N VAL A 89 -35.54 -37.33 15.51
CA VAL A 89 -34.59 -38.12 14.70
C VAL A 89 -33.60 -38.83 15.63
N GLU A 90 -33.78 -40.14 15.83
CA GLU A 90 -32.76 -41.05 16.36
C GLU A 90 -31.98 -41.64 15.17
N THR A 91 -30.71 -41.26 14.96
CA THR A 91 -29.48 -41.88 15.48
C THR A 91 -29.19 -43.31 15.03
N ASN A 92 -28.06 -43.50 14.33
CA ASN A 92 -26.97 -44.44 14.66
C ASN A 92 -25.73 -44.06 13.81
N ASN A 93 -24.56 -43.80 14.40
CA ASN A 93 -23.50 -44.75 14.82
C ASN A 93 -22.93 -45.57 13.63
N LYS A 94 -21.61 -45.68 13.37
CA LYS A 94 -20.36 -45.41 14.15
C LYS A 94 -19.16 -45.24 13.15
N THR A 95 -17.88 -45.02 13.48
CA THR A 95 -17.00 -45.06 14.70
C THR A 95 -15.84 -44.07 14.44
N ASP A 96 -15.37 -43.24 15.38
CA ASP A 96 -14.41 -43.50 16.48
C ASP A 96 -12.91 -43.66 16.08
N HIS A 97 -12.16 -42.56 16.16
CA HIS A 97 -10.88 -42.38 16.90
C HIS A 97 -10.34 -40.95 16.61
N GLY A 98 -9.43 -40.41 17.44
CA GLY A 98 -8.85 -39.08 17.22
C GLY A 98 -7.70 -38.76 18.18
N ASP A 99 -7.01 -37.64 17.95
CA ASP A 99 -6.07 -37.03 18.89
C ASP A 99 -5.85 -35.54 18.58
N ARG A 100 -5.50 -34.76 19.61
CA ARG A 100 -4.86 -33.42 19.68
C ARG A 100 -5.22 -32.26 18.72
N GLU A 101 -5.41 -31.10 19.36
CA GLU A 101 -5.23 -29.78 18.77
C GLU A 101 -3.76 -29.53 18.36
N VAL A 102 -3.55 -28.97 17.17
CA VAL A 102 -2.31 -28.32 16.73
C VAL A 102 -2.74 -27.06 15.97
N GLY A 103 -2.08 -25.92 16.21
CA GLY A 103 -2.43 -24.65 15.54
C GLY A 103 -2.05 -24.64 14.06
N ASP A 104 -2.80 -23.89 13.26
CA ASP A 104 -2.61 -23.79 11.81
C ASP A 104 -1.24 -23.19 11.45
N VAL A 105 -0.51 -23.86 10.57
CA VAL A 105 0.71 -23.36 9.92
C VAL A 105 0.52 -23.50 8.41
N THR A 106 0.30 -22.36 7.74
CA THR A 106 0.12 -22.31 6.29
C THR A 106 1.47 -22.48 5.58
N ILE A 107 1.71 -23.66 4.99
CA ILE A 107 2.92 -23.91 4.20
C ILE A 107 2.65 -23.56 2.72
N HIS A 108 3.20 -22.44 2.26
CA HIS A 108 3.21 -22.08 0.84
C HIS A 108 4.30 -22.89 0.11
N ASN A 109 3.87 -23.75 -0.81
CA ASN A 109 4.73 -24.79 -1.38
C ASN A 109 5.29 -24.36 -2.76
N TYR A 110 6.36 -23.56 -2.76
CA TYR A 110 6.99 -23.05 -3.98
C TYR A 110 7.88 -24.11 -4.65
N GLY A 111 7.40 -24.67 -5.78
CA GLY A 111 8.11 -25.70 -6.53
C GLY A 111 9.15 -25.14 -7.51
N ILE A 112 10.40 -24.98 -7.07
CA ILE A 112 11.56 -24.75 -7.95
C ILE A 112 12.62 -25.83 -7.68
N GLN A 113 12.86 -26.71 -8.67
CA GLN A 113 13.93 -27.71 -8.60
C GLN A 113 15.21 -27.19 -9.28
N ALA A 114 16.16 -26.70 -8.48
CA ALA A 114 17.54 -26.54 -8.92
C ALA A 114 18.34 -27.80 -8.55
N ILE A 115 18.91 -28.49 -9.54
CA ILE A 115 19.68 -29.72 -9.32
C ILE A 115 21.15 -29.37 -9.05
N PHE A 116 21.62 -29.66 -7.83
CA PHE A 116 23.05 -29.79 -7.54
C PHE A 116 23.34 -31.17 -6.95
N ILE A 117 24.31 -31.87 -7.55
CA ILE A 117 24.69 -33.24 -7.20
C ILE A 117 25.95 -33.22 -6.34
N ASN A 118 25.94 -33.86 -5.16
CA ASN A 118 27.09 -34.68 -4.77
C ASN A 118 26.83 -35.73 -3.67
N SER A 119 27.36 -36.93 -3.94
CA SER A 119 27.83 -37.98 -3.01
C SER A 119 26.90 -38.64 -1.95
N ASN A 120 26.53 -39.89 -2.26
CA ASN A 120 26.76 -41.10 -1.44
C ASN A 120 25.95 -41.40 -0.16
N VAL A 121 24.83 -42.15 -0.30
CA VAL A 121 24.50 -43.34 0.53
C VAL A 121 23.90 -44.42 -0.38
N THR A 122 24.08 -45.71 -0.05
CA THR A 122 23.94 -46.83 -1.01
C THR A 122 22.98 -47.95 -0.54
N VAL A 123 21.95 -48.23 -1.35
CA VAL A 123 21.24 -49.53 -1.56
C VAL A 123 20.49 -50.20 -0.41
N ASN A 124 19.24 -50.64 -0.68
CA ASN A 124 18.81 -52.03 -0.44
C ASN A 124 17.58 -52.48 -1.26
N GLY A 125 17.88 -53.23 -2.34
CA GLY A 125 17.11 -54.31 -3.00
C GLY A 125 15.57 -54.30 -3.13
N GLY A 126 15.06 -54.38 -4.37
CA GLY A 126 13.63 -54.59 -4.65
C GLY A 126 13.27 -54.75 -6.14
N THR A 127 13.92 -55.65 -6.88
CA THR A 127 13.74 -55.78 -8.34
C THR A 127 12.60 -56.72 -8.76
N ILE A 128 11.69 -56.25 -9.63
CA ILE A 128 10.98 -57.08 -10.63
C ILE A 128 10.99 -56.33 -11.97
N SER A 129 11.22 -57.05 -13.07
CA SER A 129 11.29 -56.55 -14.44
C SER A 129 10.11 -57.05 -15.31
N GLY A 130 9.88 -56.44 -16.46
CA GLY A 130 8.89 -56.89 -17.44
C GLY A 130 8.91 -56.08 -18.73
N GLU A 131 9.51 -56.62 -19.79
CA GLU A 131 9.49 -56.05 -21.14
C GLU A 131 8.32 -56.57 -22.00
N LEU A 132 8.18 -55.96 -23.18
CA LEU A 132 7.21 -56.28 -24.24
C LEU A 132 7.24 -57.75 -24.69
N THR A 133 6.09 -58.27 -25.15
CA THR A 133 5.92 -58.79 -26.53
C THR A 133 4.47 -59.24 -26.86
N ASN A 134 4.06 -59.00 -28.12
CA ASN A 134 3.21 -59.79 -29.04
C ASN A 134 2.10 -60.72 -28.45
N ASN A 135 0.89 -60.81 -29.04
CA ASN A 135 0.74 -61.25 -30.43
C ASN A 135 -0.63 -61.03 -31.10
N ASN A 136 -0.57 -61.04 -32.43
CA ASN A 136 -1.61 -61.00 -33.47
C ASN A 136 -2.86 -61.89 -33.29
N ASN A 137 -3.96 -61.50 -33.96
CA ASN A 137 -4.46 -62.31 -35.09
C ASN A 137 -5.32 -61.52 -36.10
N ALA A 138 -5.30 -61.96 -37.36
CA ALA A 138 -6.06 -61.41 -38.49
C ALA A 138 -7.33 -62.28 -38.75
N THR A 139 -8.17 -62.16 -39.80
CA THR A 139 -8.02 -61.56 -41.14
C THR A 139 -9.39 -61.40 -41.80
N GLN A 140 -9.60 -60.36 -42.62
CA GLN A 140 -9.93 -60.48 -44.05
C GLN A 140 -10.05 -59.09 -44.70
N ALA A 141 -9.70 -58.99 -45.98
CA ALA A 141 -9.63 -57.73 -46.73
C ALA A 141 -10.02 -57.95 -48.19
N LYS A 142 -10.33 -56.87 -48.92
CA LYS A 142 -9.89 -56.69 -50.31
C LYS A 142 -9.94 -55.23 -50.80
N THR A 143 -8.74 -54.74 -51.04
CA THR A 143 -8.30 -53.74 -52.05
C THR A 143 -8.73 -54.17 -53.48
N ASN A 144 -8.72 -53.36 -54.55
CA ASN A 144 -8.51 -51.91 -54.76
C ASN A 144 -9.28 -51.50 -56.08
N GLU A 145 -8.95 -50.62 -57.05
CA GLU A 145 -7.75 -49.86 -57.49
C GLU A 145 -8.18 -48.68 -58.43
N GLU A 146 -7.27 -47.77 -58.82
CA GLU A 146 -7.54 -46.62 -59.73
C GLU A 146 -7.26 -46.93 -61.22
N SER A 147 -7.90 -46.22 -62.16
CA SER A 147 -7.46 -46.04 -63.57
C SER A 147 -8.16 -44.83 -64.25
N GLU A 148 -7.62 -44.36 -65.38
CA GLU A 148 -7.97 -43.10 -66.05
C GLU A 148 -8.98 -43.19 -67.24
N GLU A 149 -9.21 -42.03 -67.87
CA GLU A 149 -9.77 -41.77 -69.21
C GLU A 149 -11.29 -41.76 -69.50
N THR A 150 -11.66 -40.92 -70.47
CA THR A 150 -13.02 -40.53 -70.93
C THR A 150 -13.08 -40.58 -72.47
N PRO A 151 -14.22 -40.33 -73.15
CA PRO A 151 -15.63 -40.72 -72.94
C PRO A 151 -16.21 -41.45 -74.20
N PRO A 152 -17.53 -41.73 -74.30
CA PRO A 152 -18.26 -41.22 -75.47
C PRO A 152 -19.75 -40.80 -75.29
N ARG A 153 -20.36 -40.34 -76.39
CA ARG A 153 -21.58 -39.51 -76.54
C ARG A 153 -22.97 -40.13 -76.22
N LYS A 154 -23.84 -39.20 -75.76
CA LYS A 154 -25.33 -39.08 -75.83
C LYS A 154 -26.07 -39.81 -76.98
N PRO A 155 -27.39 -40.07 -76.81
CA PRO A 155 -28.36 -39.23 -77.55
C PRO A 155 -29.60 -38.71 -76.76
N THR A 156 -29.80 -37.38 -76.82
CA THR A 156 -31.04 -36.61 -77.13
C THR A 156 -32.40 -36.81 -76.40
N GLY A 157 -32.96 -35.72 -75.86
CA GLY A 157 -34.37 -35.54 -75.47
C GLY A 157 -34.71 -34.05 -75.23
N HIS A 158 -35.91 -33.59 -75.61
CA HIS A 158 -36.29 -32.16 -75.72
C HIS A 158 -36.60 -31.44 -74.38
N PRO A 159 -36.68 -30.08 -74.36
CA PRO A 159 -36.64 -29.29 -73.12
C PRO A 159 -37.98 -29.11 -72.40
N SER A 160 -37.91 -28.78 -71.12
CA SER A 160 -38.99 -28.19 -70.32
C SER A 160 -38.58 -26.80 -69.82
N ALA A 161 -39.56 -25.96 -69.47
CA ALA A 161 -39.35 -24.57 -69.08
C ALA A 161 -38.60 -24.45 -67.73
N PRO A 162 -37.83 -23.36 -67.50
CA PRO A 162 -37.19 -23.13 -66.20
C PRO A 162 -38.24 -23.01 -65.09
N PRO A 163 -38.07 -23.72 -63.96
CA PRO A 163 -38.85 -23.44 -62.76
C PRO A 163 -38.58 -22.00 -62.30
N ALA A 164 -39.61 -21.26 -61.94
CA ALA A 164 -39.43 -19.95 -61.32
C ALA A 164 -38.61 -20.10 -60.03
N SER A 165 -37.68 -19.17 -59.78
CA SER A 165 -36.92 -19.14 -58.54
C SER A 165 -37.87 -19.05 -57.35
N LYS A 166 -37.79 -20.03 -56.45
CA LYS A 166 -38.30 -19.83 -55.10
C LYS A 166 -37.48 -18.69 -54.48
N PRO A 167 -38.07 -17.81 -53.66
CA PRO A 167 -37.27 -16.94 -52.81
C PRO A 167 -36.34 -17.83 -51.98
N GLU A 168 -35.06 -17.48 -51.95
CA GLU A 168 -34.11 -18.18 -51.10
C GLU A 168 -34.54 -18.02 -49.65
N LYS A 169 -34.34 -19.08 -48.85
CA LYS A 169 -34.50 -18.91 -47.40
C LYS A 169 -33.41 -17.95 -46.92
N PRO A 170 -33.71 -17.01 -46.01
CA PRO A 170 -32.67 -16.22 -45.36
C PRO A 170 -31.60 -17.16 -44.80
N ASN A 171 -30.34 -16.78 -44.92
CA ASN A 171 -29.27 -17.59 -44.39
C ASN A 171 -29.25 -17.47 -42.85
N LYS A 172 -28.53 -18.36 -42.15
CA LYS A 172 -28.55 -18.38 -40.68
C LYS A 172 -27.97 -17.10 -40.04
N PHE A 173 -27.10 -16.37 -40.74
CA PHE A 173 -26.64 -15.05 -40.32
C PHE A 173 -27.80 -14.06 -40.38
N ASP A 174 -28.49 -13.94 -41.52
CA ASP A 174 -29.69 -13.09 -41.68
C ASP A 174 -30.77 -13.41 -40.64
N GLU A 175 -31.07 -14.70 -40.41
CA GLU A 175 -32.05 -15.15 -39.41
C GLU A 175 -31.64 -14.72 -37.98
N THR A 176 -30.34 -14.74 -37.67
CA THR A 176 -29.80 -14.33 -36.38
C THR A 176 -29.89 -12.81 -36.19
N ILE A 177 -29.43 -12.02 -37.16
CA ILE A 177 -29.44 -10.54 -37.10
C ILE A 177 -30.79 -9.91 -37.47
N LYS A 178 -31.80 -10.71 -37.85
CA LYS A 178 -33.13 -10.20 -38.20
C LYS A 178 -33.69 -9.32 -37.08
N ASP A 179 -34.16 -8.12 -37.42
CA ASP A 179 -34.70 -7.12 -36.50
C ASP A 179 -33.68 -6.55 -35.48
N ALA A 180 -32.38 -6.76 -35.68
CA ALA A 180 -31.31 -6.12 -34.90
C ALA A 180 -31.02 -4.68 -35.36
N THR A 181 -30.60 -3.82 -34.42
CA THR A 181 -29.91 -2.56 -34.74
C THR A 181 -28.50 -2.91 -35.22
N LYS A 182 -28.03 -2.28 -36.31
CA LYS A 182 -26.69 -2.47 -36.88
C LYS A 182 -25.89 -1.18 -36.79
N GLU A 183 -24.65 -1.28 -36.28
CA GLU A 183 -23.66 -0.21 -36.23
C GLU A 183 -22.35 -0.66 -36.90
N GLU A 184 -21.61 0.26 -37.52
CA GLU A 184 -20.38 -0.02 -38.27
C GLU A 184 -19.21 0.86 -37.77
N GLY A 185 -18.07 0.22 -37.48
CA GLY A 185 -16.83 0.88 -37.09
C GLY A 185 -15.70 -0.14 -37.04
N LEU A 186 -14.97 -0.22 -35.92
CA LEU A 186 -13.89 -1.21 -35.72
C LEU A 186 -14.37 -2.64 -36.01
N PHE A 187 -15.54 -3.00 -35.48
CA PHE A 187 -16.28 -4.21 -35.86
C PHE A 187 -17.68 -3.78 -36.33
N THR A 188 -18.35 -4.60 -37.15
CA THR A 188 -19.80 -4.44 -37.31
C THR A 188 -20.47 -5.02 -36.07
N VAL A 189 -21.29 -4.23 -35.38
CA VAL A 189 -22.02 -4.69 -34.20
C VAL A 189 -23.51 -4.77 -34.51
N TYR A 190 -24.13 -5.85 -34.02
CA TYR A 190 -25.56 -6.10 -34.12
C TYR A 190 -26.14 -6.25 -32.71
N THR A 191 -27.05 -5.36 -32.35
CA THR A 191 -27.71 -5.32 -31.03
C THR A 191 -29.16 -5.74 -31.18
N LYS A 192 -29.58 -6.79 -30.46
CA LYS A 192 -30.90 -7.43 -30.59
C LYS A 192 -31.34 -7.98 -29.24
N GLU A 193 -32.46 -7.47 -28.71
CA GLU A 193 -32.88 -7.75 -27.33
C GLU A 193 -31.68 -7.49 -26.38
N ASP A 194 -31.46 -8.32 -25.37
CA ASP A 194 -30.33 -8.19 -24.43
C ASP A 194 -28.98 -8.72 -24.99
N LYS A 195 -28.85 -8.84 -26.33
CA LYS A 195 -27.70 -9.47 -26.99
C LYS A 195 -26.93 -8.51 -27.90
N VAL A 196 -25.62 -8.54 -27.73
CA VAL A 196 -24.64 -7.87 -28.58
C VAL A 196 -23.86 -8.94 -29.34
N TYR A 197 -23.85 -8.82 -30.67
CA TYR A 197 -23.09 -9.67 -31.58
C TYR A 197 -22.05 -8.85 -32.35
N TRP A 198 -20.84 -9.37 -32.52
CA TRP A 198 -19.81 -8.75 -33.37
C TRP A 198 -19.56 -9.61 -34.62
N GLU A 199 -19.58 -9.00 -35.79
CA GLU A 199 -19.18 -9.63 -37.05
C GLU A 199 -17.66 -9.46 -37.23
N ILE A 200 -16.92 -10.56 -37.04
CA ILE A 200 -15.46 -10.58 -37.24
C ILE A 200 -15.17 -11.04 -38.67
N LYS A 201 -14.56 -10.15 -39.45
CA LYS A 201 -14.19 -10.37 -40.86
C LYS A 201 -12.89 -11.19 -40.95
N PRO A 202 -12.61 -11.89 -42.07
CA PRO A 202 -11.38 -12.69 -42.21
C PRO A 202 -10.09 -11.90 -41.95
N GLU A 203 -10.02 -10.64 -42.36
CA GLU A 203 -8.89 -9.72 -42.18
C GLU A 203 -8.76 -9.12 -40.76
N GLN A 204 -9.65 -9.50 -39.85
CA GLN A 204 -9.63 -9.14 -38.42
C GLN A 204 -9.15 -10.30 -37.53
N LEU A 205 -8.99 -11.50 -38.10
CA LEU A 205 -8.46 -12.65 -37.40
C LEU A 205 -6.95 -12.53 -37.19
N ASN A 206 -6.48 -12.87 -35.99
CA ASN A 206 -5.09 -12.78 -35.53
C ASN A 206 -4.48 -11.36 -35.54
N LYS A 207 -5.30 -10.30 -35.71
CA LYS A 207 -4.91 -8.94 -35.33
C LYS A 207 -4.86 -8.80 -33.81
N GLU A 208 -3.98 -7.93 -33.32
CA GLU A 208 -3.90 -7.53 -31.92
C GLU A 208 -4.80 -6.30 -31.67
N TYR A 209 -5.53 -6.33 -30.54
CA TYR A 209 -6.41 -5.27 -30.05
C TYR A 209 -6.14 -5.08 -28.56
N LEU A 210 -6.39 -3.89 -28.01
CA LEU A 210 -6.28 -3.66 -26.57
C LEU A 210 -7.68 -3.69 -25.94
N LEU A 211 -7.86 -4.55 -24.93
CA LEU A 211 -9.07 -4.66 -24.11
C LEU A 211 -8.82 -3.98 -22.77
N SER A 212 -9.64 -2.99 -22.41
CA SER A 212 -9.51 -2.22 -21.16
C SER A 212 -10.82 -2.17 -20.38
N GLY A 213 -10.74 -2.14 -19.05
CA GLY A 213 -11.89 -2.01 -18.15
C GLY A 213 -11.72 -0.87 -17.14
N VAL A 214 -12.68 0.07 -17.13
CA VAL A 214 -12.70 1.24 -16.23
C VAL A 214 -14.05 1.28 -15.50
N LEU A 215 -14.07 1.52 -14.19
CA LEU A 215 -15.32 1.66 -13.43
C LEU A 215 -16.02 2.99 -13.73
N ALA A 216 -17.25 2.93 -14.25
CA ALA A 216 -18.11 4.09 -14.50
C ALA A 216 -19.07 4.41 -13.33
N THR A 217 -19.32 3.45 -12.44
CA THR A 217 -19.92 3.73 -11.12
C THR A 217 -19.29 2.85 -10.05
N GLY A 218 -19.01 3.44 -8.89
CA GLY A 218 -18.50 2.74 -7.71
C GLY A 218 -19.49 2.66 -6.54
N ILE A 219 -19.00 2.15 -5.41
CA ILE A 219 -19.70 2.12 -4.12
C ILE A 219 -19.16 3.17 -3.13
N GLY A 220 -18.20 4.01 -3.54
CA GLY A 220 -17.61 5.04 -2.66
C GLY A 220 -16.78 4.45 -1.52
N GLU A 221 -16.30 3.21 -1.67
CA GLU A 221 -15.40 2.53 -0.74
C GLU A 221 -14.22 1.88 -1.47
N GLY A 222 -13.04 1.89 -0.85
CA GLY A 222 -11.84 1.23 -1.35
C GLY A 222 -11.41 1.71 -2.75
N TRP A 223 -11.03 0.78 -3.61
CA TRP A 223 -10.73 1.02 -5.04
C TRP A 223 -11.97 1.02 -5.94
N VAL A 224 -13.15 0.72 -5.41
CA VAL A 224 -14.37 0.50 -6.22
C VAL A 224 -15.11 1.83 -6.42
N LYS A 225 -14.53 2.69 -7.26
CA LYS A 225 -14.88 4.11 -7.46
C LYS A 225 -14.89 4.48 -8.95
N PRO A 226 -15.66 5.50 -9.39
CA PRO A 226 -15.61 6.02 -10.76
C PRO A 226 -14.20 6.41 -11.22
N GLY A 227 -13.94 6.26 -12.52
CA GLY A 227 -12.66 6.51 -13.17
C GLY A 227 -11.59 5.45 -12.93
N ALA A 228 -11.79 4.53 -11.97
CA ALA A 228 -10.77 3.55 -11.61
C ALA A 228 -10.56 2.49 -12.71
N TYR A 229 -9.36 2.47 -13.29
CA TYR A 229 -8.88 1.39 -14.14
C TYR A 229 -8.76 0.08 -13.34
N VAL A 230 -9.23 -1.02 -13.95
CA VAL A 230 -9.27 -2.36 -13.34
C VAL A 230 -8.22 -3.29 -13.94
N SER A 231 -8.13 -3.33 -15.26
CA SER A 231 -7.07 -4.01 -16.04
C SER A 231 -7.18 -3.59 -17.50
N ASP A 232 -6.04 -3.56 -18.19
CA ASP A 232 -5.93 -3.68 -19.64
C ASP A 232 -5.22 -5.00 -20.01
N THR A 233 -5.33 -5.42 -21.27
CA THR A 233 -4.61 -6.58 -21.84
C THR A 233 -4.71 -6.63 -23.37
N VAL A 234 -3.67 -7.12 -24.04
CA VAL A 234 -3.67 -7.27 -25.50
C VAL A 234 -4.33 -8.60 -25.88
N ILE A 235 -5.36 -8.54 -26.71
CA ILE A 235 -6.20 -9.66 -27.15
C ILE A 235 -6.15 -9.84 -28.67
N SER A 236 -6.58 -11.01 -29.15
CA SER A 236 -6.69 -11.35 -30.58
C SER A 236 -7.80 -12.38 -30.84
N PHE A 237 -8.37 -12.36 -32.04
CA PHE A 237 -9.38 -13.35 -32.47
C PHE A 237 -8.74 -14.45 -33.33
N THR A 238 -8.49 -15.63 -32.76
CA THR A 238 -7.83 -16.75 -33.46
C THR A 238 -8.84 -17.81 -33.88
N LYS A 239 -8.88 -18.14 -35.17
CA LYS A 239 -9.76 -19.18 -35.71
C LYS A 239 -9.15 -20.58 -35.53
N THR A 240 -9.89 -21.47 -34.88
CA THR A 240 -9.53 -22.87 -34.63
C THR A 240 -10.62 -23.82 -35.16
N ASN A 241 -10.51 -25.12 -34.88
CA ASN A 241 -11.39 -26.14 -35.46
C ASN A 241 -12.88 -25.91 -35.07
N GLY A 242 -13.65 -25.30 -35.98
CA GLY A 242 -15.07 -24.97 -35.82
C GLY A 242 -15.37 -23.80 -34.88
N ASN A 243 -14.34 -23.06 -34.42
CA ASN A 243 -14.47 -22.03 -33.40
C ASN A 243 -13.59 -20.80 -33.69
N ILE A 244 -13.91 -19.67 -33.08
CA ILE A 244 -13.01 -18.53 -32.88
C ILE A 244 -12.77 -18.39 -31.38
N GLN A 245 -11.50 -18.26 -31.00
CA GLN A 245 -11.07 -18.02 -29.63
C GLN A 245 -10.69 -16.56 -29.48
N LEU A 246 -11.06 -15.97 -28.34
CA LEU A 246 -10.49 -14.72 -27.87
C LEU A 246 -9.25 -15.08 -27.05
N VAL A 247 -8.09 -14.62 -27.49
CA VAL A 247 -6.78 -15.06 -27.00
C VAL A 247 -5.95 -13.86 -26.54
N GLU A 248 -5.56 -13.86 -25.27
CA GLU A 248 -4.61 -12.92 -24.68
C GLU A 248 -3.19 -13.20 -25.19
N ARG A 249 -2.51 -12.15 -25.64
CA ARG A 249 -1.15 -12.23 -26.17
C ARG A 249 -0.15 -12.32 -25.01
N ASN A 250 0.71 -13.34 -25.01
CA ASN A 250 1.83 -13.39 -24.07
C ASN A 250 2.99 -12.54 -24.59
N LEU A 251 3.09 -11.30 -24.12
CA LEU A 251 4.05 -10.31 -24.62
C LEU A 251 5.34 -10.19 -23.78
N ARG A 252 5.45 -10.98 -22.71
CA ARG A 252 6.61 -10.97 -21.79
C ARG A 252 7.84 -11.71 -22.33
N PHE A 253 7.66 -12.52 -23.36
CA PHE A 253 8.71 -13.35 -23.98
C PHE A 253 8.62 -13.23 -25.50
N LEU A 254 9.66 -12.67 -26.12
CA LEU A 254 9.73 -12.34 -27.54
C LEU A 254 11.10 -12.77 -28.12
N SER A 255 11.23 -12.75 -29.44
CA SER A 255 12.55 -12.71 -30.08
C SER A 255 12.49 -11.82 -31.31
N SER A 256 13.47 -10.93 -31.47
CA SER A 256 13.66 -10.13 -32.69
C SER A 256 14.32 -10.92 -33.84
N ASP A 257 14.85 -12.13 -33.61
CA ASP A 257 15.29 -13.05 -34.67
C ASP A 257 14.09 -13.88 -35.20
N PRO A 258 13.71 -13.76 -36.49
CA PRO A 258 12.68 -14.59 -37.12
C PRO A 258 12.90 -16.11 -36.98
N THR A 259 14.14 -16.55 -36.80
CA THR A 259 14.51 -17.96 -36.59
C THR A 259 14.04 -18.47 -35.23
N GLU A 260 14.08 -17.62 -34.20
CA GLU A 260 13.76 -17.96 -32.82
C GLU A 260 12.33 -17.64 -32.39
N GLN A 261 11.65 -16.71 -33.07
CA GLN A 261 10.23 -16.43 -32.82
C GLN A 261 9.38 -17.71 -32.79
N ASP A 262 9.71 -18.65 -33.67
CA ASP A 262 9.05 -19.94 -33.78
C ASP A 262 9.42 -20.91 -32.64
N ALA A 263 10.53 -20.69 -31.93
CA ALA A 263 10.90 -21.41 -30.70
C ALA A 263 10.26 -20.78 -29.45
N VAL A 264 10.28 -19.45 -29.35
CA VAL A 264 9.59 -18.68 -28.29
C VAL A 264 8.11 -19.05 -28.25
N LYS A 265 7.42 -18.99 -29.40
CA LYS A 265 5.99 -19.33 -29.54
C LYS A 265 5.64 -20.78 -29.17
N LYS A 266 6.60 -21.71 -29.22
CA LYS A 266 6.40 -23.12 -28.82
C LYS A 266 6.58 -23.36 -27.32
N ASN A 267 7.25 -22.45 -26.61
CA ASN A 267 7.50 -22.56 -25.15
C ASN A 267 6.59 -21.63 -24.33
N TYR A 268 6.32 -20.43 -24.83
CA TYR A 268 5.55 -19.40 -24.15
C TYR A 268 4.14 -19.31 -24.76
N GLY A 269 3.23 -20.12 -24.22
CA GLY A 269 1.84 -20.17 -24.66
C GLY A 269 1.03 -18.90 -24.39
N GLU A 270 -0.12 -18.82 -25.04
CA GLU A 270 -1.10 -17.73 -25.02
C GLU A 270 -2.37 -18.17 -24.26
N SER A 271 -3.09 -17.27 -23.59
CA SER A 271 -4.26 -17.61 -22.74
C SER A 271 -5.58 -17.45 -23.49
N ILE A 272 -6.53 -18.36 -23.27
CA ILE A 272 -7.87 -18.29 -23.90
C ILE A 272 -8.85 -17.61 -22.94
N ALA A 273 -9.25 -16.37 -23.25
CA ALA A 273 -10.25 -15.61 -22.51
C ALA A 273 -11.70 -16.05 -22.84
N ALA A 274 -11.97 -16.40 -24.10
CA ALA A 274 -13.29 -16.89 -24.53
C ALA A 274 -13.21 -17.82 -25.74
N THR A 275 -14.30 -18.54 -26.03
CA THR A 275 -14.44 -19.36 -27.26
C THR A 275 -15.87 -19.28 -27.78
N PHE A 276 -16.01 -19.08 -29.09
CA PHE A 276 -17.26 -18.89 -29.81
C PHE A 276 -17.32 -19.87 -30.99
N PRO A 277 -18.47 -20.49 -31.30
CA PRO A 277 -18.63 -21.33 -32.47
C PRO A 277 -18.62 -20.51 -33.77
N THR A 278 -18.09 -21.06 -34.87
CA THR A 278 -18.22 -20.46 -36.22
C THR A 278 -19.42 -21.02 -36.98
N ASP A 279 -20.54 -21.23 -36.29
CA ASP A 279 -21.75 -21.84 -36.85
C ASP A 279 -22.74 -20.80 -37.43
N VAL A 280 -22.39 -19.51 -37.37
CA VAL A 280 -23.10 -18.40 -38.00
C VAL A 280 -22.09 -17.56 -38.79
N THR A 281 -22.17 -17.61 -40.12
CA THR A 281 -21.24 -16.95 -41.04
C THR A 281 -21.99 -16.21 -42.14
N ASN A 282 -21.54 -15.01 -42.49
CA ASN A 282 -22.05 -14.27 -43.64
C ASN A 282 -21.56 -14.96 -44.94
N PRO A 283 -22.47 -15.40 -45.84
CA PRO A 283 -22.07 -16.15 -47.04
C PRO A 283 -21.39 -15.28 -48.11
N GLU A 284 -21.55 -13.95 -48.07
CA GLU A 284 -20.94 -13.02 -49.04
C GLU A 284 -19.52 -12.62 -48.63
N THR A 285 -19.32 -12.31 -47.34
CA THR A 285 -18.03 -11.80 -46.81
C THR A 285 -17.16 -12.86 -46.14
N SER A 286 -17.70 -14.07 -45.89
CA SER A 286 -17.07 -15.12 -45.08
C SER A 286 -16.71 -14.70 -43.63
N SER A 287 -17.30 -13.62 -43.13
CA SER A 287 -17.20 -13.21 -41.72
C SER A 287 -17.91 -14.19 -40.78
N CYS A 288 -17.58 -14.13 -39.50
CA CYS A 288 -18.18 -14.94 -38.44
C CYS A 288 -18.89 -14.04 -37.42
N LEU A 289 -20.12 -14.38 -37.04
CA LEU A 289 -20.91 -13.60 -36.08
C LEU A 289 -20.79 -14.18 -34.66
N LEU A 290 -20.16 -13.43 -33.76
CA LEU A 290 -19.86 -13.87 -32.39
C LEU A 290 -20.86 -13.25 -31.40
N GLU A 291 -21.52 -14.07 -30.57
CA GLU A 291 -22.43 -13.61 -29.51
C GLU A 291 -21.64 -13.10 -28.30
N MET A 292 -21.07 -11.89 -28.42
CA MET A 292 -20.14 -11.30 -27.46
C MET A 292 -20.74 -11.07 -26.07
N SER A 293 -22.07 -10.95 -25.94
CA SER A 293 -22.74 -10.90 -24.61
C SER A 293 -22.53 -12.16 -23.75
N LYS A 294 -21.97 -13.24 -24.30
CA LYS A 294 -21.46 -14.41 -23.55
C LYS A 294 -20.11 -14.19 -22.87
N PHE A 295 -19.29 -13.25 -23.35
CA PHE A 295 -18.00 -12.87 -22.77
C PHE A 295 -18.10 -11.57 -21.96
N ILE A 296 -18.73 -10.53 -22.54
CA ILE A 296 -18.88 -9.18 -21.94
C ILE A 296 -19.51 -9.26 -20.54
N LEU A 297 -20.43 -10.19 -20.34
CA LEU A 297 -21.13 -10.40 -19.06
C LEU A 297 -20.54 -11.58 -18.27
N THR A 298 -19.21 -11.72 -18.28
CA THR A 298 -18.45 -12.59 -17.37
C THR A 298 -17.64 -11.73 -16.41
N ASP A 299 -17.23 -12.28 -15.27
CA ASP A 299 -16.36 -11.57 -14.33
C ASP A 299 -14.88 -11.62 -14.76
N TYR A 300 -14.62 -11.32 -16.04
CA TYR A 300 -13.29 -11.38 -16.65
C TYR A 300 -12.29 -10.44 -15.97
N PHE A 301 -12.76 -9.23 -15.64
CA PHE A 301 -12.02 -8.23 -14.89
C PHE A 301 -11.94 -8.51 -13.37
N GLN A 302 -12.39 -9.70 -12.92
CA GLN A 302 -12.28 -10.18 -11.54
C GLN A 302 -12.86 -9.22 -10.48
N LEU A 303 -13.94 -8.51 -10.81
CA LEU A 303 -14.58 -7.53 -9.94
C LEU A 303 -15.09 -8.14 -8.64
N SER A 304 -15.44 -9.43 -8.61
CA SER A 304 -15.75 -10.13 -7.35
C SER A 304 -14.57 -10.22 -6.38
N THR A 305 -13.32 -10.17 -6.86
CA THR A 305 -12.13 -10.16 -5.99
C THR A 305 -11.95 -8.82 -5.28
N LEU A 306 -12.36 -7.71 -5.92
CA LEU A 306 -12.40 -6.38 -5.31
C LEU A 306 -13.55 -6.23 -4.29
N LEU A 307 -14.50 -7.18 -4.28
CA LEU A 307 -15.73 -7.13 -3.49
C LEU A 307 -15.78 -8.26 -2.45
N ALA A 308 -15.06 -8.08 -1.34
CA ALA A 308 -14.84 -9.10 -0.31
C ALA A 308 -16.12 -9.86 0.15
N GLY A 309 -16.26 -11.10 -0.34
CA GLY A 309 -17.37 -12.02 -0.01
C GLY A 309 -18.59 -11.93 -0.93
N TYR A 310 -18.52 -11.19 -2.03
CA TYR A 310 -19.52 -11.17 -3.09
C TYR A 310 -19.18 -12.15 -4.23
N GLY A 311 -20.20 -12.58 -4.96
CA GLY A 311 -20.07 -13.24 -6.27
C GLY A 311 -21.00 -12.59 -7.30
N MET A 312 -20.63 -12.67 -8.59
CA MET A 312 -21.41 -12.07 -9.68
C MET A 312 -22.77 -12.74 -9.86
N ASP A 313 -23.84 -11.93 -9.84
CA ASP A 313 -25.21 -12.34 -10.18
C ASP A 313 -25.44 -12.14 -11.67
N ARG A 314 -25.05 -13.16 -12.45
CA ARG A 314 -25.18 -13.15 -13.91
C ARG A 314 -26.61 -12.92 -14.39
N ALA A 315 -27.62 -13.30 -13.62
CA ALA A 315 -29.03 -13.18 -14.01
C ALA A 315 -29.56 -11.74 -13.89
N ASN A 316 -28.96 -10.92 -13.03
CA ASN A 316 -29.28 -9.50 -12.86
C ASN A 316 -28.22 -8.56 -13.46
N SER A 317 -27.28 -9.11 -14.25
CA SER A 317 -26.22 -8.36 -14.95
C SER A 317 -26.52 -8.26 -16.45
N TYR A 318 -26.45 -7.05 -17.02
CA TYR A 318 -26.84 -6.75 -18.40
C TYR A 318 -25.98 -5.64 -19.04
N ILE A 319 -26.00 -5.56 -20.37
CA ILE A 319 -25.34 -4.47 -21.13
C ILE A 319 -26.31 -3.30 -21.18
N GLU A 320 -25.89 -2.11 -20.72
CA GLU A 320 -26.71 -0.90 -20.80
C GLU A 320 -26.68 -0.31 -22.21
N GLN A 321 -25.50 -0.29 -22.82
CA GLN A 321 -25.26 0.27 -24.15
C GLN A 321 -23.96 -0.28 -24.73
N THR A 322 -23.90 -0.48 -26.04
CA THR A 322 -22.65 -0.53 -26.82
C THR A 322 -22.64 0.68 -27.75
N GLN A 323 -21.47 1.29 -27.95
CA GLN A 323 -21.24 2.38 -28.89
C GLN A 323 -20.07 2.01 -29.81
N VAL A 324 -20.28 2.12 -31.12
CA VAL A 324 -19.30 1.72 -32.13
C VAL A 324 -18.62 2.93 -32.75
N PHE A 325 -17.29 2.94 -32.75
CA PHE A 325 -16.48 4.00 -33.34
C PHE A 325 -15.49 3.42 -34.37
N PRO A 326 -14.88 4.24 -35.25
CA PRO A 326 -14.00 3.74 -36.30
C PRO A 326 -12.73 3.02 -35.84
N ALA A 327 -12.32 3.20 -34.58
CA ALA A 327 -11.08 2.65 -34.02
C ALA A 327 -11.28 1.81 -32.74
N ASN A 328 -12.47 1.84 -32.14
CA ASN A 328 -12.78 1.15 -30.88
C ASN A 328 -14.28 0.84 -30.73
N VAL A 329 -14.61 -0.08 -29.82
CA VAL A 329 -15.99 -0.41 -29.41
C VAL A 329 -16.11 -0.31 -27.90
N VAL A 330 -16.86 0.69 -27.43
CA VAL A 330 -17.14 0.91 -26.01
C VAL A 330 -18.42 0.17 -25.63
N THR A 331 -18.42 -0.55 -24.51
CA THR A 331 -19.62 -1.20 -23.96
C THR A 331 -19.76 -0.89 -22.48
N ARG A 332 -20.91 -0.29 -22.12
CA ARG A 332 -21.31 0.01 -20.75
C ARG A 332 -22.09 -1.16 -20.17
N ILE A 333 -21.57 -1.74 -19.09
CA ILE A 333 -22.05 -3.00 -18.52
C ILE A 333 -22.51 -2.76 -17.08
N ARG A 334 -23.78 -3.08 -16.76
CA ARG A 334 -24.25 -3.13 -15.38
C ARG A 334 -24.08 -4.53 -14.83
N PHE A 335 -23.12 -4.70 -13.92
CA PHE A 335 -22.94 -5.92 -13.15
C PHE A 335 -23.72 -5.85 -11.85
N ALA A 336 -24.37 -6.96 -11.48
CA ALA A 336 -24.97 -7.17 -10.17
C ALA A 336 -24.13 -8.19 -9.39
N PHE A 337 -24.03 -8.00 -8.08
CA PHE A 337 -23.28 -8.89 -7.19
C PHE A 337 -24.11 -9.22 -5.94
N ARG A 338 -23.90 -10.42 -5.39
CA ARG A 338 -24.56 -10.89 -4.16
C ARG A 338 -23.56 -11.44 -3.13
N SER A 339 -23.86 -11.27 -1.85
CA SER A 339 -23.08 -11.84 -0.74
C SER A 339 -23.96 -12.66 0.22
N GLY A 340 -23.32 -13.31 1.20
CA GLY A 340 -24.01 -13.94 2.34
C GLY A 340 -24.46 -12.97 3.45
N GLY A 341 -24.27 -11.66 3.30
CA GLY A 341 -24.65 -10.61 4.27
C GLY A 341 -23.82 -10.55 5.56
N ARG A 342 -22.83 -11.44 5.72
CA ARG A 342 -21.93 -11.47 6.89
C ARG A 342 -20.78 -10.47 6.79
N SER A 343 -20.43 -10.08 5.56
CA SER A 343 -19.42 -9.09 5.18
C SER A 343 -19.95 -8.27 4.02
N GLY A 344 -19.40 -7.07 3.83
CA GLY A 344 -19.73 -6.18 2.73
C GLY A 344 -19.72 -4.71 3.15
N ALA A 345 -19.68 -3.82 2.16
CA ALA A 345 -19.65 -2.38 2.31
C ALA A 345 -20.74 -1.82 3.23
N ILE A 346 -20.45 -0.69 3.88
CA ILE A 346 -21.39 0.07 4.72
C ILE A 346 -22.05 1.24 3.97
N SER A 347 -21.52 1.60 2.80
CA SER A 347 -22.09 2.56 1.85
C SER A 347 -23.31 2.03 1.08
N VAL A 348 -23.50 0.71 0.99
CA VAL A 348 -24.62 0.10 0.26
C VAL A 348 -25.84 -0.13 1.19
N PRO A 349 -27.09 0.09 0.72
CA PRO A 349 -28.28 -0.04 1.57
C PRO A 349 -28.55 -1.44 2.14
N ASP A 350 -28.06 -2.49 1.49
CA ASP A 350 -28.18 -3.88 1.92
C ASP A 350 -26.93 -4.66 1.48
N ASN A 351 -26.07 -5.03 2.43
CA ASN A 351 -24.78 -5.67 2.14
C ASN A 351 -24.88 -7.07 1.50
N ARG A 352 -26.10 -7.57 1.21
CA ARG A 352 -26.34 -8.82 0.48
C ARG A 352 -26.39 -8.63 -1.03
N SER A 353 -26.51 -7.39 -1.53
CA SER A 353 -26.62 -7.10 -2.97
C SER A 353 -26.12 -5.71 -3.32
N LEU A 354 -25.29 -5.60 -4.36
CA LEU A 354 -24.87 -4.32 -4.93
C LEU A 354 -24.86 -4.38 -6.47
N GLN A 355 -24.69 -3.22 -7.10
CA GLN A 355 -24.48 -3.10 -8.54
C GLN A 355 -23.28 -2.19 -8.82
N LEU A 356 -22.56 -2.48 -9.90
CA LEU A 356 -21.49 -1.65 -10.45
C LEU A 356 -21.72 -1.45 -11.95
N THR A 357 -21.12 -0.39 -12.49
CA THR A 357 -21.12 -0.12 -13.93
C THR A 357 -19.68 -0.12 -14.40
N LEU A 358 -19.35 -1.01 -15.35
CA LEU A 358 -18.03 -1.07 -15.98
C LEU A 358 -18.13 -0.52 -17.41
N MET A 359 -17.19 0.34 -17.77
CA MET A 359 -16.89 0.71 -19.15
C MET A 359 -15.85 -0.29 -19.66
N MET A 360 -16.23 -1.16 -20.60
CA MET A 360 -15.30 -2.04 -21.30
C MET A 360 -15.03 -1.46 -22.68
N ASP A 361 -13.76 -1.22 -23.01
CA ASP A 361 -13.35 -0.81 -24.36
C ASP A 361 -12.54 -1.91 -25.06
N VAL A 362 -12.69 -2.00 -26.38
CA VAL A 362 -11.76 -2.72 -27.25
C VAL A 362 -11.34 -1.82 -28.40
N GLN A 363 -10.05 -1.46 -28.47
CA GLN A 363 -9.47 -0.58 -29.49
C GLN A 363 -8.45 -1.30 -30.40
N GLU A 364 -8.29 -0.82 -31.64
CA GLU A 364 -7.27 -1.33 -32.58
C GLU A 364 -5.86 -0.95 -32.13
N LEU A 365 -5.04 -1.94 -31.78
CA LEU A 365 -3.64 -1.71 -31.38
C LEU A 365 -2.79 -1.48 -32.64
N LYS A 366 -2.72 -0.23 -33.09
CA LYS A 366 -1.97 0.18 -34.29
C LYS A 366 -0.48 0.29 -33.98
N GLU A 367 0.35 -0.17 -34.91
CA GLU A 367 1.77 0.12 -34.89
C GLU A 367 2.01 1.59 -35.26
N ASN A 368 2.39 2.42 -34.29
CA ASN A 368 2.87 3.77 -34.55
C ASN A 368 4.32 3.72 -35.05
N HIS A 369 4.51 3.59 -36.37
CA HIS A 369 5.84 3.60 -36.99
C HIS A 369 6.61 4.94 -36.84
N ASP A 370 5.93 6.00 -36.39
CA ASP A 370 6.53 7.30 -36.08
C ASP A 370 7.00 7.41 -34.61
N PHE A 371 6.53 6.53 -33.72
CA PHE A 371 6.98 6.48 -32.32
C PHE A 371 8.33 5.76 -32.20
N THR A 372 9.27 6.36 -31.46
CA THR A 372 10.55 5.74 -31.11
C THR A 372 10.52 5.27 -29.65
N PRO A 373 10.61 3.95 -29.37
CA PRO A 373 10.80 3.40 -28.03
C PRO A 373 12.11 3.91 -27.40
N ARG A 374 12.05 4.28 -26.13
CA ARG A 374 13.19 4.84 -25.38
C ARG A 374 13.64 3.84 -24.32
N LEU A 375 14.86 3.32 -24.42
CA LEU A 375 15.43 2.42 -23.40
C LEU A 375 15.54 3.12 -22.04
N ALA A 376 15.42 2.35 -20.96
CA ALA A 376 15.60 2.86 -19.59
C ALA A 376 17.06 2.82 -19.11
N ASP A 377 17.50 3.86 -18.39
CA ASP A 377 18.76 3.90 -17.62
C ASP A 377 18.40 4.02 -16.13
N SER A 378 18.96 3.17 -15.28
CA SER A 378 18.63 3.11 -13.85
C SER A 378 19.03 4.36 -13.04
N ARG A 379 19.62 5.38 -13.68
CA ARG A 379 19.91 6.70 -13.11
C ARG A 379 18.75 7.70 -13.23
N VAL A 380 17.74 7.44 -14.07
CA VAL A 380 16.61 8.34 -14.29
C VAL A 380 15.27 7.64 -14.03
N GLY A 381 14.34 8.35 -13.41
CA GLY A 381 13.10 7.77 -12.88
C GLY A 381 11.93 7.71 -13.84
N HIS A 382 11.77 6.57 -14.51
CA HIS A 382 10.63 6.28 -15.37
C HIS A 382 9.99 4.93 -15.03
N PHE A 383 8.67 4.82 -15.23
CA PHE A 383 8.01 3.52 -15.31
C PHE A 383 8.43 2.81 -16.61
N VAL A 384 8.38 1.48 -16.63
CA VAL A 384 8.93 0.68 -17.74
C VAL A 384 8.00 -0.44 -18.17
N GLU A 385 7.87 -0.61 -19.48
CA GLU A 385 7.41 -1.84 -20.11
C GLU A 385 8.61 -2.75 -20.35
N ALA A 386 8.50 -4.00 -19.89
CA ALA A 386 9.63 -4.92 -19.81
C ALA A 386 9.29 -6.32 -20.34
N HIS A 387 10.12 -6.81 -21.26
CA HIS A 387 10.01 -8.14 -21.84
C HIS A 387 11.39 -8.77 -22.00
N ILE A 388 11.42 -10.10 -22.09
CA ILE A 388 12.61 -10.86 -22.46
C ILE A 388 12.65 -10.99 -23.98
N ASP A 389 13.77 -10.61 -24.59
CA ASP A 389 14.06 -10.78 -26.03
C ASP A 389 15.25 -11.72 -26.18
N PHE A 390 15.04 -12.89 -26.79
CA PHE A 390 16.03 -13.97 -26.87
C PHE A 390 17.09 -13.79 -27.98
N ALA A 391 16.85 -12.90 -28.95
CA ALA A 391 17.62 -12.78 -30.20
C ALA A 391 19.11 -12.40 -30.10
N ASP A 392 19.66 -12.23 -28.89
CA ASP A 392 20.94 -11.59 -28.64
C ASP A 392 21.59 -12.17 -27.37
N ASP A 393 22.31 -13.29 -27.56
CA ASP A 393 23.07 -14.00 -26.53
C ASP A 393 24.16 -13.16 -25.86
N GLU A 394 24.60 -12.05 -26.46
CA GLU A 394 25.69 -11.22 -25.91
C GLU A 394 25.21 -10.15 -24.92
N ARG A 395 23.89 -9.99 -24.69
CA ARG A 395 23.37 -9.01 -23.72
C ARG A 395 23.70 -9.38 -22.27
N ASN A 396 24.19 -8.39 -21.53
CA ASN A 396 24.36 -8.47 -20.07
C ASN A 396 23.06 -8.81 -19.30
N THR A 397 21.89 -8.64 -19.93
CA THR A 397 20.59 -9.10 -19.42
C THR A 397 19.63 -9.31 -20.60
N GLN A 398 18.85 -10.39 -20.58
CA GLN A 398 17.87 -10.69 -21.64
C GLN A 398 16.64 -9.76 -21.61
N PHE A 399 16.50 -8.95 -20.55
CA PHE A 399 15.40 -8.00 -20.39
C PHE A 399 15.64 -6.71 -21.18
N VAL A 400 14.81 -6.48 -22.20
CA VAL A 400 14.57 -5.15 -22.76
C VAL A 400 13.64 -4.40 -21.81
N ARG A 401 13.91 -3.11 -21.60
CA ARG A 401 13.09 -2.20 -20.79
C ARG A 401 12.94 -0.88 -21.55
N TYR A 402 11.73 -0.61 -22.03
CA TYR A 402 11.37 0.69 -22.59
C TYR A 402 10.66 1.52 -21.52
N ILE A 403 10.97 2.81 -21.43
CA ILE A 403 10.21 3.70 -20.55
C ILE A 403 8.81 3.92 -21.11
N THR A 404 7.82 4.04 -20.23
CA THR A 404 6.50 4.53 -20.63
C THR A 404 6.58 6.01 -20.95
N LYS A 405 6.16 6.44 -22.14
CA LYS A 405 6.10 7.86 -22.53
C LYS A 405 5.07 8.12 -23.63
N TRP A 406 4.60 9.35 -23.74
CA TRP A 406 3.75 9.80 -24.85
C TRP A 406 4.54 10.00 -26.16
N ASP A 407 3.82 10.09 -27.28
CA ASP A 407 4.39 10.49 -28.59
C ASP A 407 4.47 12.03 -28.72
N ILE A 408 5.37 12.66 -27.95
CA ILE A 408 5.64 14.10 -28.02
C ILE A 408 6.90 14.33 -28.86
N ARG A 409 6.73 15.00 -30.01
CA ARG A 409 7.76 15.33 -31.01
C ARG A 409 7.38 16.61 -31.74
N LYS A 410 8.36 17.39 -32.23
CA LYS A 410 8.13 18.72 -32.83
C LYS A 410 7.47 18.60 -34.21
N ALA A 411 6.50 19.47 -34.50
CA ALA A 411 5.89 19.60 -35.82
C ALA A 411 6.90 20.09 -36.89
N SER A 412 7.82 20.97 -36.48
CA SER A 412 8.96 21.46 -37.28
C SER A 412 10.27 21.08 -36.58
N PRO A 413 10.85 19.89 -36.86
CA PRO A 413 12.02 19.36 -36.15
C PRO A 413 13.29 20.24 -36.25
N GLU A 414 13.36 21.11 -37.25
CA GLU A 414 14.43 22.07 -37.56
C GLU A 414 14.39 23.38 -36.76
N LEU A 415 13.25 23.72 -36.13
CA LEU A 415 13.14 24.93 -35.30
C LEU A 415 13.67 24.67 -33.89
N GLU A 416 14.20 25.72 -33.25
CA GLU A 416 14.65 25.68 -31.84
C GLU A 416 13.47 25.41 -30.89
N LEU A 417 12.35 26.08 -31.13
CA LEU A 417 11.05 25.87 -30.48
C LEU A 417 9.99 25.62 -31.56
N SER A 418 9.13 24.61 -31.37
CA SER A 418 8.03 24.26 -32.27
C SER A 418 6.86 23.68 -31.48
N PRO A 419 5.59 23.93 -31.88
CA PRO A 419 4.46 23.14 -31.37
C PRO A 419 4.65 21.64 -31.65
N PRO A 420 3.96 20.76 -30.91
CA PRO A 420 4.01 19.31 -31.16
C PRO A 420 3.33 18.92 -32.47
N VAL A 421 3.65 17.73 -32.99
CA VAL A 421 2.88 17.08 -34.07
C VAL A 421 1.41 16.89 -33.68
N LYS A 422 1.16 16.54 -32.41
CA LYS A 422 -0.16 16.37 -31.80
C LYS A 422 -0.09 16.80 -30.33
N PRO A 423 -0.88 17.79 -29.87
CA PRO A 423 -0.98 18.10 -28.44
C PRO A 423 -1.79 17.01 -27.71
N ILE A 424 -1.47 16.78 -26.44
CA ILE A 424 -2.20 15.87 -25.57
C ILE A 424 -3.24 16.68 -24.82
N VAL A 425 -4.52 16.35 -25.02
CA VAL A 425 -5.66 17.06 -24.40
C VAL A 425 -6.16 16.25 -23.21
N PHE A 426 -6.25 16.92 -22.07
CA PHE A 426 -6.84 16.44 -20.81
C PHE A 426 -8.10 17.22 -20.49
N TRP A 427 -9.05 16.58 -19.81
CA TRP A 427 -10.35 17.14 -19.46
C TRP A 427 -10.59 17.09 -17.95
N LEU A 428 -10.85 18.24 -17.34
CA LEU A 428 -11.32 18.34 -15.97
C LEU A 428 -12.80 17.94 -15.90
N GLU A 429 -13.13 16.88 -15.15
CA GLU A 429 -14.51 16.42 -14.95
C GLU A 429 -15.40 17.53 -14.36
N ASN A 430 -16.65 17.62 -14.82
CA ASN A 430 -17.57 18.66 -14.37
C ASN A 430 -17.89 18.62 -12.86
N THR A 431 -17.69 17.49 -12.19
CA THR A 431 -17.87 17.33 -10.73
C THR A 431 -16.75 17.96 -9.91
N ILE A 432 -15.60 18.31 -10.51
CA ILE A 432 -14.56 19.12 -9.84
C ILE A 432 -15.16 20.50 -9.52
N PRO A 433 -15.24 20.91 -8.25
CA PRO A 433 -15.74 22.23 -7.86
C PRO A 433 -14.93 23.35 -8.53
N GLU A 434 -15.61 24.33 -9.13
CA GLU A 434 -14.99 25.38 -9.95
C GLU A 434 -13.75 26.02 -9.31
N LYS A 435 -13.83 26.35 -8.00
CA LYS A 435 -12.74 26.97 -7.24
C LYS A 435 -11.47 26.11 -7.05
N TYR A 436 -11.52 24.82 -7.39
CA TYR A 436 -10.37 23.90 -7.35
C TYR A 436 -9.82 23.59 -8.75
N ARG A 437 -10.56 23.91 -9.82
CA ARG A 437 -10.13 23.62 -11.20
C ARG A 437 -8.85 24.35 -11.58
N ASP A 438 -8.62 25.56 -11.06
CA ASP A 438 -7.44 26.37 -11.43
C ASP A 438 -6.09 25.84 -10.90
N PRO A 439 -5.89 25.59 -9.59
CA PRO A 439 -4.63 24.99 -9.12
C PRO A 439 -4.35 23.63 -9.76
N ILE A 440 -5.37 22.79 -9.96
CA ILE A 440 -5.24 21.51 -10.68
C ILE A 440 -4.74 21.75 -12.11
N ARG A 441 -5.38 22.67 -12.85
CA ARG A 441 -4.99 23.04 -14.22
C ARG A 441 -3.56 23.57 -14.30
N ARG A 442 -3.16 24.42 -13.34
CA ARG A 442 -1.81 24.97 -13.26
C ARG A 442 -0.76 23.89 -12.98
N GLY A 443 -1.00 22.98 -12.02
CA GLY A 443 -0.08 21.89 -11.70
C GLY A 443 0.17 20.97 -12.90
N ILE A 444 -0.86 20.67 -13.69
CA ILE A 444 -0.73 19.91 -14.94
C ILE A 444 0.07 20.69 -16.00
N LEU A 445 -0.30 21.94 -16.26
CA LEU A 445 0.32 22.75 -17.32
C LEU A 445 1.77 23.18 -17.00
N GLU A 446 2.19 23.11 -15.74
CA GLU A 446 3.53 23.48 -15.30
C GLU A 446 4.64 22.68 -16.00
N TRP A 447 4.37 21.40 -16.28
CA TRP A 447 5.27 20.52 -17.03
C TRP A 447 5.64 21.05 -18.43
N ASN A 448 4.81 21.92 -19.04
CA ASN A 448 5.14 22.58 -20.30
C ASN A 448 6.42 23.46 -20.20
N LYS A 449 6.83 23.92 -18.99
CA LYS A 449 8.14 24.55 -18.77
C LYS A 449 9.29 23.64 -19.22
N ALA A 450 9.23 22.35 -18.90
CA ALA A 450 10.26 21.39 -19.26
C ALA A 450 10.22 21.00 -20.74
N PHE A 451 9.02 20.87 -21.32
CA PHE A 451 8.87 20.66 -22.77
C PHE A 451 9.43 21.83 -23.60
N ARG A 452 9.20 23.08 -23.18
CA ARG A 452 9.81 24.24 -23.83
C ARG A 452 11.34 24.23 -23.75
N LYS A 453 11.94 23.73 -22.66
CA LYS A 453 13.40 23.59 -22.50
C LYS A 453 14.02 22.59 -23.50
N ILE A 454 13.25 21.62 -24.00
CA ILE A 454 13.68 20.69 -25.05
C ILE A 454 13.16 21.06 -26.46
N GLY A 455 12.56 22.25 -26.60
CA GLY A 455 12.12 22.79 -27.89
C GLY A 455 10.70 22.43 -28.32
N VAL A 456 9.86 21.84 -27.45
CA VAL A 456 8.45 21.58 -27.73
C VAL A 456 7.57 22.62 -27.05
N GLU A 457 6.80 23.38 -27.83
CA GLU A 457 5.93 24.45 -27.37
C GLU A 457 4.60 23.89 -26.85
N ASP A 458 4.40 24.02 -25.53
CA ASP A 458 3.17 23.70 -24.78
C ASP A 458 2.38 22.46 -25.26
N PRO A 459 2.99 21.25 -25.25
CA PRO A 459 2.34 20.04 -25.75
C PRO A 459 1.17 19.52 -24.90
N ILE A 460 1.06 19.95 -23.64
CA ILE A 460 -0.03 19.58 -22.73
C ILE A 460 -1.09 20.67 -22.77
N VAL A 461 -2.34 20.27 -23.04
CA VAL A 461 -3.52 21.14 -23.08
C VAL A 461 -4.55 20.61 -22.08
N VAL A 462 -5.12 21.49 -21.25
CA VAL A 462 -6.14 21.14 -20.26
C VAL A 462 -7.41 21.96 -20.48
N ASN A 463 -8.51 21.27 -20.75
CA ASN A 463 -9.83 21.84 -20.95
C ASN A 463 -10.76 21.47 -19.77
N ASP A 464 -11.85 22.20 -19.62
CA ASP A 464 -12.98 21.78 -18.78
C ASP A 464 -13.93 20.92 -19.63
N GLN A 465 -14.49 19.85 -19.06
CA GLN A 465 -15.48 19.02 -19.74
C GLN A 465 -16.71 19.88 -20.17
N PRO A 466 -17.17 19.80 -21.43
CA PRO A 466 -18.37 20.51 -21.86
C PRO A 466 -19.60 20.12 -21.02
N ALA A 467 -20.46 21.09 -20.69
CA ALA A 467 -21.68 20.85 -19.90
C ALA A 467 -22.75 20.05 -20.68
N ASP A 468 -22.59 19.94 -22.00
CA ASP A 468 -23.39 19.20 -22.97
C ASP A 468 -22.64 17.99 -23.57
N ALA A 469 -21.58 17.53 -22.92
CA ALA A 469 -20.82 16.33 -23.33
C ALA A 469 -21.70 15.07 -23.39
N ASP A 470 -21.59 14.32 -24.49
CA ASP A 470 -22.31 13.07 -24.75
C ASP A 470 -21.51 11.80 -24.36
N TRP A 471 -20.39 11.99 -23.65
CA TRP A 471 -19.45 10.95 -23.22
C TRP A 471 -19.30 10.92 -21.69
N ASP A 472 -19.16 9.71 -21.14
CA ASP A 472 -18.84 9.48 -19.73
C ASP A 472 -17.33 9.69 -19.52
N VAL A 473 -16.93 10.29 -18.40
CA VAL A 473 -15.51 10.53 -18.08
C VAL A 473 -14.65 9.26 -17.94
N SER A 474 -15.28 8.10 -17.83
CA SER A 474 -14.64 6.77 -17.81
C SER A 474 -14.38 6.21 -19.22
N ASP A 475 -14.58 7.01 -20.26
CA ASP A 475 -14.35 6.65 -21.67
C ASP A 475 -12.88 6.87 -22.07
N ILE A 476 -12.17 5.76 -22.31
CA ILE A 476 -10.73 5.73 -22.66
C ILE A 476 -10.36 6.51 -23.94
N ARG A 477 -11.32 6.99 -24.73
CA ARG A 477 -11.06 7.94 -25.83
C ARG A 477 -10.64 9.33 -25.34
N TYR A 478 -10.86 9.65 -24.05
CA TYR A 478 -10.57 10.93 -23.43
C TYR A 478 -9.61 10.74 -22.24
N ASN A 479 -8.63 11.64 -22.12
CA ASN A 479 -7.79 11.72 -20.93
C ASN A 479 -8.51 12.59 -19.89
N THR A 480 -8.75 12.06 -18.69
CA THR A 480 -9.68 12.67 -17.72
C THR A 480 -9.06 12.84 -16.34
N ILE A 481 -9.40 13.96 -15.69
CA ILE A 481 -9.09 14.21 -14.28
C ILE A 481 -10.40 14.10 -13.49
N HIS A 482 -10.46 13.11 -12.60
CA HIS A 482 -11.68 12.69 -11.92
C HIS A 482 -11.79 13.23 -10.49
N TRP A 483 -13.03 13.39 -10.00
CA TRP A 483 -13.30 13.92 -8.66
C TRP A 483 -14.22 13.02 -7.84
N ASN A 484 -13.61 12.16 -7.03
CA ASN A 484 -14.32 11.18 -6.22
C ASN A 484 -14.81 11.77 -4.88
N THR A 485 -15.96 11.26 -4.42
CA THR A 485 -16.53 11.52 -3.10
C THR A 485 -16.84 10.17 -2.46
N SER A 486 -16.03 9.79 -1.47
CA SER A 486 -16.06 8.48 -0.82
C SER A 486 -16.37 8.58 0.68
N HIS A 487 -16.74 7.45 1.29
CA HIS A 487 -16.88 7.36 2.76
C HIS A 487 -15.56 7.03 3.43
N ASN A 488 -14.74 6.17 2.82
CA ASN A 488 -13.37 5.90 3.23
C ASN A 488 -12.38 6.13 2.07
N MET A 489 -11.17 6.51 2.45
CA MET A 489 -10.11 6.95 1.56
C MET A 489 -9.00 5.90 1.56
N GLU A 490 -8.89 5.19 0.44
CA GLU A 490 -7.87 4.16 0.19
C GLU A 490 -6.64 4.74 -0.54
N TYR A 491 -6.88 5.83 -1.27
CA TYR A 491 -5.92 6.72 -1.90
C TYR A 491 -6.45 8.15 -1.75
N SER A 492 -5.58 9.15 -1.71
CA SER A 492 -5.95 10.58 -1.74
C SER A 492 -6.08 11.07 -3.18
N ALA A 493 -5.10 10.73 -4.01
CA ALA A 493 -5.18 10.85 -5.46
C ALA A 493 -4.32 9.73 -6.06
N VAL A 494 -4.58 9.37 -7.32
CA VAL A 494 -3.84 8.30 -8.00
C VAL A 494 -3.90 8.45 -9.51
N SER A 495 -2.72 8.47 -10.14
CA SER A 495 -2.54 8.39 -11.58
C SER A 495 -2.72 6.99 -12.15
N GLN A 496 -3.34 6.94 -13.32
CA GLN A 496 -3.59 5.72 -14.08
C GLN A 496 -3.36 6.01 -15.57
N TRP A 497 -2.72 5.09 -16.27
CA TRP A 497 -2.44 5.20 -17.70
C TRP A 497 -2.48 3.82 -18.34
N VAL A 498 -2.60 3.80 -19.68
CA VAL A 498 -2.57 2.59 -20.49
C VAL A 498 -1.52 2.78 -21.58
N ALA A 499 -0.57 1.86 -21.64
CA ALA A 499 0.59 1.92 -22.54
C ALA A 499 0.72 0.65 -23.40
N ASN A 500 1.48 0.75 -24.49
CA ASN A 500 1.82 -0.38 -25.34
C ASN A 500 2.95 -1.22 -24.70
N PRO A 501 2.70 -2.46 -24.25
CA PRO A 501 3.72 -3.30 -23.59
C PRO A 501 4.89 -3.72 -24.50
N ARG A 502 4.81 -3.44 -25.81
CA ARG A 502 5.91 -3.65 -26.76
C ARG A 502 6.86 -2.45 -26.89
N THR A 503 6.38 -1.22 -26.66
CA THR A 503 7.11 0.02 -27.01
C THR A 503 7.20 1.06 -25.88
N GLY A 504 6.32 0.98 -24.87
CA GLY A 504 6.15 2.03 -23.86
C GLY A 504 5.31 3.23 -24.32
N GLU A 505 4.70 3.20 -25.51
CA GLU A 505 3.84 4.30 -25.98
C GLU A 505 2.56 4.42 -25.12
N ILE A 506 2.37 5.55 -24.45
CA ILE A 506 1.15 5.84 -23.66
C ILE A 506 0.02 6.28 -24.61
N PHE A 507 -1.15 5.63 -24.49
CA PHE A 507 -2.34 5.90 -25.31
C PHE A 507 -3.41 6.73 -24.59
N ASN A 508 -3.64 6.44 -23.32
CA ASN A 508 -4.53 7.18 -22.42
C ASN A 508 -3.82 7.37 -21.06
N GLY A 509 -4.10 8.47 -20.38
CA GLY A 509 -3.79 8.63 -18.97
C GLY A 509 -4.64 9.69 -18.29
N GLY A 510 -4.66 9.66 -16.97
CA GLY A 510 -5.42 10.57 -16.13
C GLY A 510 -5.12 10.34 -14.66
N PHE A 511 -5.81 11.06 -13.77
CA PHE A 511 -5.74 10.79 -12.34
C PHE A 511 -7.04 11.08 -11.60
N LEU A 512 -7.24 10.34 -10.51
CA LEU A 512 -8.38 10.46 -9.61
C LEU A 512 -7.99 11.33 -8.42
N ILE A 513 -8.88 12.22 -7.94
CA ILE A 513 -8.68 13.02 -6.72
C ILE A 513 -9.84 12.76 -5.75
N GLU A 514 -9.56 12.54 -4.46
CA GLU A 514 -10.57 12.43 -3.41
C GLU A 514 -10.89 13.76 -2.75
N SER A 515 -12.18 14.05 -2.71
CA SER A 515 -12.70 15.28 -2.12
C SER A 515 -12.69 15.32 -0.58
N GLU A 516 -12.46 14.20 0.10
CA GLU A 516 -12.29 14.22 1.56
C GLU A 516 -10.92 14.74 2.02
N ASP A 517 -9.87 14.74 1.18
CA ASP A 517 -8.60 15.44 1.47
C ASP A 517 -8.90 16.90 1.84
N ILE A 518 -9.52 17.63 0.91
CA ILE A 518 -9.77 19.05 1.06
C ILE A 518 -10.82 19.32 2.15
N ARG A 519 -11.71 18.38 2.44
CA ARG A 519 -12.64 18.48 3.58
C ARG A 519 -11.95 18.23 4.92
N GLY A 520 -10.91 17.40 4.96
CA GLY A 520 -10.00 17.21 6.09
C GLY A 520 -9.17 18.47 6.36
N LEU A 521 -8.55 19.06 5.33
CA LEU A 521 -7.84 20.34 5.42
C LEU A 521 -8.75 21.48 5.92
N LEU A 522 -9.96 21.58 5.37
CA LEU A 522 -10.94 22.60 5.79
C LEU A 522 -11.51 22.35 7.21
N ASN A 523 -11.50 21.10 7.70
CA ASN A 523 -12.03 20.75 9.01
C ASN A 523 -11.39 19.47 9.57
N VAL A 524 -10.31 19.66 10.33
CA VAL A 524 -9.50 18.58 10.93
C VAL A 524 -10.31 17.61 11.82
N ARG A 525 -11.50 17.99 12.30
CA ARG A 525 -12.43 17.08 13.01
C ARG A 525 -12.93 15.89 12.18
N ARG A 526 -12.72 15.92 10.86
CA ARG A 526 -13.10 14.83 9.94
C ARG A 526 -12.04 13.74 9.82
N VAL A 527 -10.82 14.00 10.28
CA VAL A 527 -9.70 13.06 10.19
C VAL A 527 -9.80 12.06 11.35
N ASN A 528 -9.62 10.77 11.04
CA ASN A 528 -9.71 9.70 12.04
C ASN A 528 -8.59 9.80 13.09
N GLU A 529 -8.78 9.25 14.29
CA GLU A 529 -7.69 9.13 15.25
C GLU A 529 -6.65 8.09 14.75
N PRO A 530 -5.38 8.48 14.53
CA PRO A 530 -4.39 7.62 13.92
C PRO A 530 -3.65 6.76 14.96
N ASP A 531 -3.47 5.47 14.67
CA ASP A 531 -2.64 4.58 15.50
C ASP A 531 -1.16 4.83 15.21
N ARG A 532 -0.54 5.73 15.99
CA ARG A 532 0.88 6.06 15.88
C ARG A 532 1.82 4.90 16.24
N VAL A 533 1.34 3.87 16.94
CA VAL A 533 2.14 2.67 17.21
C VAL A 533 2.20 1.80 15.96
N GLU A 534 1.11 1.66 15.21
CA GLU A 534 1.10 0.92 13.94
C GLU A 534 1.81 1.69 12.81
N MET A 535 1.56 3.00 12.68
CA MET A 535 2.23 3.82 11.65
C MET A 535 3.76 3.82 11.80
N LEU A 536 4.29 3.90 13.04
CA LEU A 536 5.73 3.84 13.26
C LEU A 536 6.32 2.45 12.92
N LYS A 537 5.59 1.35 13.17
CA LYS A 537 6.02 0.01 12.69
C LYS A 537 6.12 -0.01 11.17
N ASN A 538 5.09 0.48 10.48
CA ASN A 538 5.03 0.45 9.02
C ASN A 538 6.16 1.26 8.39
N ARG A 539 6.51 2.43 8.96
CA ARG A 539 7.67 3.22 8.49
C ARG A 539 9.04 2.61 8.84
N LEU A 540 9.15 1.78 9.88
CA LEU A 540 10.41 1.15 10.30
C LEU A 540 10.59 -0.29 9.78
N SER A 541 9.53 -0.92 9.27
CA SER A 541 9.54 -2.23 8.62
C SER A 541 8.62 -2.25 7.39
N PRO A 542 8.83 -1.34 6.43
CA PRO A 542 8.05 -1.31 5.19
C PRO A 542 8.34 -2.55 4.35
N GLN A 543 7.38 -2.92 3.50
CA GLN A 543 7.49 -4.05 2.60
C GLN A 543 7.37 -3.56 1.15
N LEU A 544 8.16 -4.14 0.25
CA LEU A 544 7.95 -3.97 -1.18
C LEU A 544 6.60 -4.62 -1.55
N PRO A 545 5.71 -3.94 -2.31
CA PRO A 545 4.50 -4.56 -2.84
C PRO A 545 4.80 -5.80 -3.68
N GLU A 546 3.94 -6.82 -3.59
CA GLU A 546 4.11 -8.08 -4.35
C GLU A 546 4.02 -7.89 -5.87
N ASP A 547 3.34 -6.83 -6.31
CA ASP A 547 3.16 -6.46 -7.72
C ASP A 547 3.71 -5.04 -7.95
N PRO A 548 4.84 -4.88 -8.68
CA PRO A 548 5.46 -3.57 -8.91
C PRO A 548 4.70 -2.69 -9.92
N GLN A 549 3.69 -3.22 -10.62
CA GLN A 549 2.75 -2.40 -11.41
C GLN A 549 1.57 -1.91 -10.55
N LYS A 550 1.47 -2.36 -9.28
CA LYS A 550 0.47 -1.93 -8.29
C LYS A 550 1.10 -1.31 -7.04
N THR A 551 2.24 -0.63 -7.19
CA THR A 551 2.72 0.34 -6.19
C THR A 551 1.69 1.46 -6.05
N VAL A 552 0.83 1.35 -5.03
CA VAL A 552 -0.12 2.40 -4.67
C VAL A 552 0.63 3.68 -4.32
N CYS A 553 0.24 4.80 -4.91
CA CYS A 553 0.78 6.11 -4.53
C CYS A 553 0.21 6.52 -3.15
N GLU A 554 0.93 6.16 -2.09
CA GLU A 554 0.60 6.57 -0.72
C GLU A 554 0.86 8.08 -0.48
N HIS A 555 1.49 8.78 -1.44
CA HIS A 555 1.91 10.19 -1.31
C HIS A 555 0.82 11.05 -0.70
N GLY A 556 -0.39 11.00 -1.26
CA GLY A 556 -1.45 11.92 -0.89
C GLY A 556 -2.00 11.71 0.52
N GLN A 557 -2.07 10.46 0.99
CA GLN A 557 -2.53 10.17 2.35
C GLN A 557 -1.49 10.65 3.38
N GLY A 558 -0.20 10.43 3.11
CA GLY A 558 0.86 11.01 3.94
C GLY A 558 0.91 12.54 3.84
N LEU A 559 0.77 13.11 2.65
CA LEU A 559 0.74 14.56 2.43
C LEU A 559 -0.45 15.20 3.16
N LEU A 560 -1.61 14.55 3.20
CA LEU A 560 -2.74 14.96 4.04
C LEU A 560 -2.39 14.91 5.53
N ASP A 561 -1.82 13.80 6.02
CA ASP A 561 -1.39 13.68 7.42
C ASP A 561 -0.37 14.78 7.80
N HIS A 562 0.55 15.10 6.89
CA HIS A 562 1.56 16.13 7.06
C HIS A 562 0.97 17.55 6.99
N ALA A 563 -0.04 17.77 6.15
CA ALA A 563 -0.80 19.01 6.10
C ALA A 563 -1.71 19.21 7.32
N VAL A 564 -2.31 18.14 7.85
CA VAL A 564 -3.07 18.13 9.11
C VAL A 564 -2.17 18.46 10.29
N TYR A 565 -0.93 17.95 10.33
CA TYR A 565 0.08 18.40 11.30
C TYR A 565 0.36 19.90 11.17
N ALA A 566 0.66 20.41 9.97
CA ALA A 566 0.99 21.82 9.79
C ALA A 566 -0.17 22.75 10.22
N LEU A 567 -1.40 22.40 9.85
CA LEU A 567 -2.62 23.11 10.28
C LEU A 567 -2.85 23.00 11.80
N THR A 568 -2.50 21.86 12.42
CA THR A 568 -2.52 21.69 13.88
C THR A 568 -1.50 22.60 14.57
N VAL A 569 -0.27 22.72 14.03
CA VAL A 569 0.76 23.59 14.58
C VAL A 569 0.37 25.07 14.44
N MET A 570 -0.13 25.49 13.28
CA MET A 570 -0.68 26.85 13.08
C MET A 570 -1.80 27.15 14.08
N ALA A 571 -2.80 26.26 14.18
CA ALA A 571 -3.95 26.46 15.07
C ALA A 571 -3.59 26.42 16.56
N ALA A 572 -2.54 25.70 16.96
CA ALA A 572 -2.03 25.70 18.32
C ALA A 572 -1.18 26.94 18.64
N ARG A 573 -0.35 27.42 17.70
CA ARG A 573 0.45 28.65 17.86
C ARG A 573 -0.42 29.91 17.90
N GLU A 574 -1.37 30.05 16.96
CA GLU A 574 -2.15 31.27 16.76
C GLU A 574 -3.55 31.24 17.39
N GLY A 575 -4.09 30.05 17.64
CA GLY A 575 -5.49 29.83 18.01
C GLY A 575 -6.37 29.52 16.80
N ILE A 576 -7.20 28.48 16.91
CA ILE A 576 -8.03 27.94 15.80
C ILE A 576 -9.10 28.92 15.26
N GLY A 577 -9.29 30.08 15.91
CA GLY A 577 -10.13 31.18 15.42
C GLY A 577 -9.39 32.19 14.52
N ASN A 578 -8.06 32.23 14.57
CA ASN A 578 -7.26 33.33 14.03
C ASN A 578 -6.63 33.06 12.66
N ILE A 579 -6.47 31.80 12.26
CA ILE A 579 -6.08 31.43 10.89
C ILE A 579 -7.10 32.07 9.93
N SER A 580 -6.65 32.93 9.01
CA SER A 580 -7.53 33.68 8.11
C SER A 580 -8.23 32.77 7.08
N ALA A 581 -9.11 33.33 6.25
CA ALA A 581 -9.63 32.63 5.06
C ALA A 581 -8.56 32.58 3.97
N GLU A 582 -7.92 33.73 3.70
CA GLU A 582 -6.87 33.92 2.70
C GLU A 582 -5.72 32.90 2.85
N LEU A 583 -5.25 32.66 4.08
CA LEU A 583 -4.20 31.68 4.37
C LEU A 583 -4.65 30.23 4.13
N LYS A 584 -5.93 29.91 4.35
CA LYS A 584 -6.48 28.57 4.07
C LYS A 584 -6.66 28.34 2.58
N ASP A 585 -7.13 29.35 1.86
CA ASP A 585 -7.31 29.26 0.41
C ASP A 585 -5.94 29.19 -0.30
N ASP A 586 -4.92 29.96 0.13
CA ASP A 586 -3.53 29.85 -0.33
C ASP A 586 -2.91 28.46 -0.05
N PHE A 587 -3.06 27.96 1.19
CA PHE A 587 -2.56 26.62 1.56
C PHE A 587 -3.23 25.50 0.76
N ILE A 588 -4.54 25.61 0.46
CA ILE A 588 -5.29 24.65 -0.35
C ILE A 588 -4.93 24.78 -1.85
N ASP A 589 -4.67 25.99 -2.34
CA ASP A 589 -4.20 26.21 -3.72
C ASP A 589 -2.84 25.56 -3.96
N GLN A 590 -1.88 25.80 -3.07
CA GLN A 590 -0.55 25.19 -3.10
C GLN A 590 -0.62 23.66 -2.99
N TYR A 591 -1.44 23.11 -2.07
CA TYR A 591 -1.67 21.67 -1.94
C TYR A 591 -2.23 21.07 -3.24
N LEU A 592 -3.28 21.66 -3.82
CA LEU A 592 -3.91 21.17 -5.05
C LEU A 592 -2.99 21.29 -6.27
N PHE A 593 -2.20 22.36 -6.36
CA PHE A 593 -1.21 22.56 -7.41
C PHE A 593 -0.11 21.49 -7.33
N ALA A 594 0.50 21.29 -6.16
CA ALA A 594 1.56 20.31 -5.95
C ALA A 594 1.06 18.88 -6.19
N ARG A 595 -0.11 18.52 -5.64
CA ARG A 595 -0.75 17.21 -5.83
C ARG A 595 -1.02 16.93 -7.32
N ALA A 596 -1.58 17.89 -8.05
CA ALA A 596 -1.83 17.75 -9.48
C ALA A 596 -0.54 17.69 -10.32
N CYS A 597 0.51 18.40 -9.91
CA CYS A 597 1.80 18.38 -10.58
C CYS A 597 2.51 17.01 -10.40
N HIS A 598 2.47 16.44 -9.20
CA HIS A 598 3.00 15.12 -8.87
C HIS A 598 2.28 14.00 -9.66
N GLU A 599 0.95 13.92 -9.54
CA GLU A 599 0.17 12.90 -10.24
C GLU A 599 0.36 13.02 -11.77
N PHE A 600 0.37 14.23 -12.33
CA PHE A 600 0.63 14.41 -13.76
C PHE A 600 2.04 13.97 -14.19
N GLY A 601 3.03 14.01 -13.29
CA GLY A 601 4.35 13.43 -13.55
C GLY A 601 4.31 11.92 -13.78
N HIS A 602 3.49 11.17 -13.03
CA HIS A 602 3.23 9.76 -13.33
C HIS A 602 2.52 9.58 -14.68
N VAL A 603 1.56 10.45 -15.03
CA VAL A 603 0.89 10.43 -16.34
C VAL A 603 1.88 10.68 -17.48
N LEU A 604 2.96 11.43 -17.25
CA LEU A 604 4.07 11.61 -18.19
C LEU A 604 5.08 10.45 -18.21
N GLY A 605 4.92 9.45 -17.33
CA GLY A 605 5.74 8.24 -17.24
C GLY A 605 6.83 8.26 -16.16
N PHE A 606 6.84 9.22 -15.24
CA PHE A 606 7.89 9.37 -14.22
C PHE A 606 7.61 8.60 -12.93
N ARG A 607 8.66 7.97 -12.37
CA ARG A 607 8.65 7.31 -11.04
C ARG A 607 8.97 8.31 -9.93
N HIS A 608 8.69 7.90 -8.69
CA HIS A 608 9.06 8.65 -7.49
C HIS A 608 10.57 8.88 -7.39
N ASN A 609 11.00 10.02 -6.83
CA ASN A 609 12.41 10.29 -6.55
C ASN A 609 12.61 10.67 -5.07
N PHE A 610 12.93 9.68 -4.25
CA PHE A 610 13.09 9.77 -2.79
C PHE A 610 14.41 10.39 -2.32
N LYS A 611 15.12 11.08 -3.22
CA LYS A 611 16.29 11.93 -2.90
C LYS A 611 16.07 13.39 -3.29
N GLY A 612 14.91 13.74 -3.85
CA GLY A 612 14.59 15.09 -4.29
C GLY A 612 14.61 16.10 -3.14
N SER A 613 14.30 15.66 -1.92
CA SER A 613 14.37 16.46 -0.69
C SER A 613 15.76 17.03 -0.39
N THR A 614 16.83 16.40 -0.88
CA THR A 614 18.22 16.67 -0.47
C THR A 614 18.90 17.87 -1.17
N MET A 615 18.20 18.57 -2.07
CA MET A 615 18.76 19.65 -2.90
C MET A 615 19.13 20.94 -2.14
N LEU A 616 18.32 21.35 -1.16
CA LEU A 616 18.43 22.66 -0.48
C LEU A 616 18.92 22.51 0.96
N THR A 617 19.46 23.57 1.56
CA THR A 617 19.61 23.63 3.02
C THR A 617 18.29 24.02 3.70
N LEU A 618 18.13 23.74 5.00
CA LEU A 618 16.94 24.15 5.75
C LEU A 618 16.68 25.66 5.68
N ASP A 619 17.73 26.48 5.73
CA ASP A 619 17.61 27.94 5.58
C ASP A 619 17.05 28.35 4.20
N GLN A 620 17.39 27.61 3.14
CA GLN A 620 16.96 27.89 1.77
C GLN A 620 15.51 27.49 1.48
N LEU A 621 14.96 26.50 2.21
CA LEU A 621 13.56 26.07 2.06
C LEU A 621 12.58 27.20 2.36
N HIS A 622 12.96 28.17 3.20
CA HIS A 622 12.08 29.27 3.60
C HIS A 622 12.26 30.53 2.72
N ASP A 623 13.28 30.56 1.86
CA ASP A 623 13.50 31.64 0.89
C ASP A 623 12.55 31.47 -0.33
N LYS A 624 11.57 32.37 -0.45
CA LYS A 624 10.60 32.36 -1.55
C LYS A 624 11.20 32.71 -2.92
N ALA A 625 12.34 33.36 -3.00
CA ALA A 625 13.02 33.58 -4.29
C ALA A 625 13.70 32.30 -4.77
N ILE A 626 14.45 31.62 -3.89
CA ILE A 626 15.12 30.34 -4.21
C ILE A 626 14.08 29.27 -4.57
N THR A 627 13.04 29.11 -3.75
CA THR A 627 12.03 28.07 -3.94
C THR A 627 11.08 28.35 -5.12
N SER A 628 10.86 29.61 -5.52
CA SER A 628 10.13 29.90 -6.77
C SER A 628 10.96 29.65 -8.04
N GLU A 629 12.30 29.63 -7.95
CA GLU A 629 13.19 29.27 -9.07
C GLU A 629 13.38 27.75 -9.18
N LYS A 630 13.55 27.06 -8.04
CA LYS A 630 14.02 25.67 -7.98
C LYS A 630 13.01 24.65 -7.44
N SER A 631 11.85 25.11 -6.96
CA SER A 631 10.98 24.36 -6.04
C SER A 631 11.60 24.13 -4.65
N ILE A 632 10.86 23.50 -3.74
CA ILE A 632 11.37 23.07 -2.42
C ILE A 632 12.16 21.76 -2.48
N VAL A 633 11.98 20.98 -3.55
CA VAL A 633 12.58 19.67 -3.82
C VAL A 633 13.12 19.61 -5.26
N ALA A 634 14.10 18.75 -5.54
CA ALA A 634 14.66 18.63 -6.89
C ALA A 634 13.64 18.11 -7.92
N SER A 635 12.66 17.33 -7.48
CA SER A 635 11.62 16.72 -8.32
C SER A 635 10.28 16.77 -7.58
N VAL A 636 9.20 17.14 -8.27
CA VAL A 636 7.84 17.02 -7.72
C VAL A 636 7.42 15.57 -7.47
N MET A 637 8.19 14.59 -7.96
CA MET A 637 8.00 13.16 -7.70
C MET A 637 8.55 12.69 -6.34
N GLU A 638 9.06 13.61 -5.51
CA GLU A 638 9.42 13.36 -4.11
C GLU A 638 8.16 13.21 -3.23
N TYR A 639 8.24 12.47 -2.12
CA TYR A 639 7.21 12.47 -1.07
C TYR A 639 7.50 13.57 -0.05
N ALA A 640 7.39 14.82 -0.50
CA ALA A 640 7.66 15.97 0.36
C ALA A 640 6.66 16.07 1.54
N PRO A 641 7.13 16.43 2.74
CA PRO A 641 6.28 16.92 3.83
C PRO A 641 5.97 18.42 3.62
N VAL A 642 5.01 18.96 4.36
CA VAL A 642 4.81 20.42 4.38
C VAL A 642 6.07 21.14 4.87
N ASN A 643 6.54 22.10 4.07
CA ASN A 643 7.65 22.99 4.38
C ASN A 643 7.23 24.02 5.45
N PHE A 644 7.31 23.61 6.72
CA PHE A 644 6.78 24.38 7.85
C PHE A 644 7.89 25.05 8.67
N ALA A 645 7.79 26.37 8.84
CA ALA A 645 8.84 27.18 9.45
C ALA A 645 8.93 27.05 11.00
N PRO A 646 10.15 27.03 11.57
CA PRO A 646 10.37 27.21 13.01
C PRO A 646 9.79 28.54 13.53
N GLU A 647 9.50 28.60 14.83
CA GLU A 647 8.94 29.80 15.45
C GLU A 647 9.99 30.93 15.45
N GLY A 648 9.66 32.06 14.80
CA GLY A 648 10.59 33.18 14.59
C GLY A 648 11.30 33.19 13.22
N VAL A 649 11.07 32.19 12.37
CA VAL A 649 11.50 32.18 10.96
C VAL A 649 10.34 32.61 10.06
N GLU A 650 10.61 33.33 8.97
CA GLU A 650 9.57 33.71 8.00
C GLU A 650 9.11 32.49 7.19
N GLN A 651 7.80 32.35 6.98
CA GLN A 651 7.23 31.18 6.31
C GLN A 651 7.42 31.23 4.79
N GLY A 652 8.17 30.27 4.27
CA GLY A 652 8.32 29.96 2.84
C GLY A 652 7.02 29.48 2.18
N HIS A 653 7.09 28.97 0.95
CA HIS A 653 5.97 28.23 0.35
C HIS A 653 5.74 26.93 1.13
N TYR A 654 4.49 26.52 1.33
CA TYR A 654 4.17 25.31 2.11
C TYR A 654 4.38 24.02 1.33
N PHE A 655 4.21 24.08 0.01
CA PHE A 655 4.35 22.99 -0.95
C PHE A 655 5.15 23.49 -2.18
N GLU A 656 5.35 22.61 -3.16
CA GLU A 656 6.04 22.86 -4.43
C GLU A 656 5.36 23.99 -5.24
N PRO A 657 6.04 25.14 -5.50
CA PRO A 657 5.49 26.22 -6.33
C PRO A 657 5.80 26.06 -7.83
N THR A 658 6.60 25.06 -8.21
CA THR A 658 7.03 24.74 -9.58
C THR A 658 7.60 23.32 -9.66
N ILE A 659 7.73 22.77 -10.88
CA ILE A 659 8.63 21.64 -11.13
C ILE A 659 10.09 22.00 -10.80
N GLY A 660 10.84 21.03 -10.26
CA GLY A 660 12.23 21.18 -9.83
C GLY A 660 13.26 20.78 -10.91
N PRO A 661 14.57 21.02 -10.68
CA PRO A 661 15.63 20.79 -11.68
C PRO A 661 15.73 19.35 -12.21
N TYR A 662 15.41 18.33 -11.42
CA TYR A 662 15.39 16.93 -11.84
C TYR A 662 14.24 16.62 -12.80
N ASP A 663 13.10 17.28 -12.66
CA ASP A 663 11.94 17.08 -13.54
C ASP A 663 12.28 17.47 -14.99
N TYR A 664 13.10 18.51 -15.18
CA TYR A 664 13.66 18.87 -16.48
C TYR A 664 14.60 17.79 -17.05
N LEU A 665 15.35 17.07 -16.21
CA LEU A 665 16.22 15.96 -16.61
C LEU A 665 15.41 14.72 -17.01
N ALA A 666 14.36 14.39 -16.25
CA ALA A 666 13.46 13.28 -16.55
C ALA A 666 12.70 13.50 -17.87
N VAL A 667 12.25 14.73 -18.14
CA VAL A 667 11.68 15.14 -19.44
C VAL A 667 12.73 15.13 -20.54
N GLU A 668 13.95 15.63 -20.29
CA GLU A 668 15.03 15.60 -21.29
C GLU A 668 15.39 14.18 -21.73
N TYR A 669 15.52 13.24 -20.80
CA TYR A 669 15.82 11.85 -21.12
C TYR A 669 14.71 11.18 -21.94
N ALA A 670 13.44 11.40 -21.55
CA ALA A 670 12.30 10.75 -22.19
C ALA A 670 11.95 11.34 -23.58
N TYR A 671 11.88 12.67 -23.68
CA TYR A 671 11.16 13.35 -24.75
C TYR A 671 12.05 14.16 -25.71
N LYS A 672 13.34 14.37 -25.42
CA LYS A 672 14.24 15.07 -26.35
C LYS A 672 14.43 14.24 -27.63
N GLU A 673 14.24 14.88 -28.78
CA GLU A 673 14.60 14.28 -30.08
C GLU A 673 16.11 14.08 -30.17
N ILE A 674 16.56 12.83 -30.30
CA ILE A 674 17.97 12.49 -30.45
C ILE A 674 18.26 12.20 -31.92
N LYS A 675 19.25 12.92 -32.47
CA LYS A 675 19.71 12.80 -33.86
C LYS A 675 21.24 12.63 -33.83
N PRO A 676 21.76 11.40 -33.65
CA PRO A 676 23.18 11.17 -33.45
C PRO A 676 24.00 11.63 -34.67
N ALA A 677 25.18 12.20 -34.42
CA ALA A 677 26.16 12.36 -35.49
C ALA A 677 26.67 10.98 -35.96
N ALA A 678 27.26 10.91 -37.17
CA ALA A 678 27.79 9.64 -37.72
C ALA A 678 28.94 9.01 -36.90
N SER A 679 29.45 9.70 -35.87
CA SER A 679 30.44 9.23 -34.90
C SER A 679 29.85 8.83 -33.54
N GLU A 680 28.53 8.92 -33.37
CA GLU A 680 27.81 8.76 -32.11
C GLU A 680 26.72 7.69 -32.21
N THR A 681 26.24 7.22 -31.06
CA THR A 681 25.02 6.40 -30.97
C THR A 681 24.01 7.10 -30.08
N GLU A 682 22.71 6.82 -30.30
CA GLU A 682 21.65 7.31 -29.42
C GLU A 682 21.89 6.90 -27.96
N GLN A 683 22.34 5.66 -27.73
CA GLN A 683 22.72 5.19 -26.41
C GLN A 683 23.87 5.99 -25.77
N SER A 684 24.82 6.51 -26.56
CA SER A 684 25.89 7.38 -26.05
C SER A 684 25.35 8.73 -25.60
N LEU A 685 24.40 9.31 -26.35
CA LEU A 685 23.78 10.59 -26.02
C LEU A 685 22.82 10.45 -24.82
N LEU A 686 22.06 9.35 -24.74
CA LEU A 686 21.27 9.00 -23.55
C LEU A 686 22.12 8.75 -22.31
N ASN A 687 23.27 8.06 -22.46
CA ASN A 687 24.20 7.86 -21.34
C ASN A 687 24.69 9.21 -20.77
N ALA A 688 25.00 10.18 -21.63
CA ALA A 688 25.44 11.52 -21.23
C ALA A 688 24.31 12.36 -20.58
N ILE A 689 23.06 12.23 -21.04
CA ILE A 689 21.92 12.86 -20.36
C ILE A 689 21.75 12.25 -18.96
N ALA A 690 21.67 10.92 -18.85
CA ALA A 690 21.49 10.22 -17.57
C ALA A 690 22.71 10.30 -16.62
N GLU A 691 23.87 10.76 -17.10
CA GLU A 691 25.05 11.05 -16.28
C GLU A 691 24.91 12.35 -15.49
N GLN A 692 24.00 13.25 -15.90
CA GLN A 692 23.66 14.44 -15.10
C GLN A 692 23.03 14.06 -13.75
N ALA A 693 22.37 12.89 -13.63
CA ALA A 693 21.82 12.40 -12.37
C ALA A 693 22.88 11.95 -11.34
N GLU A 694 24.17 12.03 -11.71
CA GLU A 694 25.30 11.87 -10.79
C GLU A 694 25.67 13.21 -10.11
N MET A 695 25.04 14.34 -10.46
CA MET A 695 25.21 15.63 -9.77
C MET A 695 24.34 15.73 -8.49
N PRO A 696 24.82 16.37 -7.41
CA PRO A 696 24.11 16.43 -6.13
C PRO A 696 22.67 16.97 -6.19
N GLU A 697 22.40 17.95 -7.06
CA GLU A 697 21.08 18.57 -7.24
C GLU A 697 20.17 17.83 -8.23
N LEU A 698 20.63 16.70 -8.78
CA LEU A 698 19.93 15.85 -9.75
C LEU A 698 19.93 14.36 -9.34
N VAL A 699 20.23 14.05 -8.08
CA VAL A 699 20.28 12.67 -7.58
C VAL A 699 18.93 11.95 -7.69
N TYR A 700 18.99 10.63 -7.90
CA TYR A 700 17.83 9.76 -7.98
C TYR A 700 17.85 8.66 -6.91
N GLY A 701 16.73 8.41 -6.25
CA GLY A 701 16.50 7.22 -5.41
C GLY A 701 15.12 6.62 -5.64
N THR A 702 15.07 5.30 -5.82
CA THR A 702 13.84 4.58 -6.17
C THR A 702 13.08 4.04 -4.95
N GLU A 703 11.84 3.58 -5.18
CA GLU A 703 11.08 2.73 -4.27
C GLU A 703 11.92 1.54 -3.78
N GLU A 704 12.68 0.88 -4.66
CA GLU A 704 13.56 -0.21 -4.23
C GLU A 704 14.70 0.29 -3.34
N ASP A 705 15.26 1.49 -3.54
CA ASP A 705 16.31 2.04 -2.65
C ASP A 705 15.75 2.37 -1.25
N LEU A 706 14.55 2.95 -1.22
CA LEU A 706 13.82 3.31 0.00
C LEU A 706 13.56 2.08 0.89
N TYR A 707 13.15 0.95 0.28
CA TYR A 707 12.76 -0.28 0.97
C TYR A 707 13.88 -1.35 1.05
N SER A 708 15.01 -1.18 0.35
CA SER A 708 16.05 -2.21 0.25
C SER A 708 16.86 -2.45 1.52
N GLY A 709 17.34 -3.69 1.65
CA GLY A 709 18.34 -4.07 2.65
C GLY A 709 17.79 -4.41 4.03
N GLY A 710 16.48 -4.39 4.23
CA GLY A 710 15.75 -4.86 5.43
C GLY A 710 15.74 -3.88 6.60
N GLY A 711 14.58 -3.76 7.26
CA GLY A 711 14.32 -2.70 8.25
C GLY A 711 14.18 -1.35 7.57
N VAL A 712 14.78 -0.31 8.15
CA VAL A 712 14.65 1.11 7.78
C VAL A 712 15.28 1.54 6.43
N GLY A 713 15.39 0.67 5.43
CA GLY A 713 16.14 0.96 4.19
C GLY A 713 17.66 0.99 4.41
N LEU A 714 18.45 1.36 3.40
CA LEU A 714 19.94 1.38 3.46
C LEU A 714 20.56 2.78 3.58
N ASP A 715 20.01 3.75 2.84
CA ASP A 715 20.59 5.07 2.63
C ASP A 715 19.86 6.13 3.47
N PRO A 716 20.54 6.90 4.34
CA PRO A 716 19.92 7.98 5.10
C PRO A 716 19.42 9.16 4.27
N LEU A 717 19.85 9.27 3.01
CA LEU A 717 19.43 10.30 2.06
C LEU A 717 18.26 9.85 1.17
N CYS A 718 17.77 8.62 1.30
CA CYS A 718 16.65 8.08 0.53
C CYS A 718 15.43 7.88 1.45
N ASN A 719 14.45 8.77 1.42
CA ASN A 719 13.40 8.87 2.44
C ASN A 719 12.02 9.19 1.88
N THR A 720 11.00 9.05 2.72
CA THR A 720 9.72 9.74 2.53
C THR A 720 9.52 10.75 3.64
N TYR A 721 9.00 11.91 3.28
CA TYR A 721 8.57 12.98 4.18
C TYR A 721 9.71 13.66 4.97
N ASP A 722 10.86 13.89 4.33
CA ASP A 722 11.91 14.82 4.79
C ASP A 722 12.10 16.02 3.85
N LEU A 723 12.82 17.05 4.32
CA LEU A 723 13.29 18.17 3.52
C LEU A 723 14.71 18.57 3.92
N GLY A 724 15.55 18.86 2.94
CA GLY A 724 16.87 19.45 3.12
C GLY A 724 18.02 18.43 3.10
N ASN A 725 19.21 18.93 2.78
CA ASN A 725 20.44 18.16 2.55
C ASN A 725 21.06 17.48 3.78
N ASP A 726 20.43 17.58 4.95
CA ASP A 726 20.78 16.84 6.17
C ASP A 726 19.49 16.35 6.87
N PRO A 727 18.96 15.17 6.48
CA PRO A 727 17.74 14.62 7.08
C PRO A 727 17.77 14.47 8.61
N LEU A 728 18.95 14.34 9.23
CA LEU A 728 19.09 14.37 10.69
C LEU A 728 18.87 15.77 11.28
N ALA A 729 19.25 16.84 10.57
CA ALA A 729 18.94 18.21 10.96
C ALA A 729 17.44 18.49 10.81
N PHE A 730 16.81 18.02 9.73
CA PHE A 730 15.35 18.09 9.55
C PHE A 730 14.61 17.36 10.67
N ALA A 731 15.02 16.14 11.00
CA ALA A 731 14.47 15.34 12.09
C ALA A 731 14.50 16.10 13.43
N LYS A 732 15.64 16.73 13.75
CA LYS A 732 15.81 17.58 14.94
C LYS A 732 14.88 18.79 14.93
N GLN A 733 14.73 19.46 13.79
CA GLN A 733 13.81 20.60 13.63
C GLN A 733 12.35 20.19 13.84
N GLN A 734 11.89 19.08 13.25
CA GLN A 734 10.51 18.63 13.40
C GLN A 734 10.21 18.13 14.83
N ALA A 735 11.14 17.41 15.45
CA ALA A 735 11.00 17.01 16.86
C ALA A 735 10.86 18.23 17.79
N GLN A 736 11.63 19.30 17.54
CA GLN A 736 11.55 20.53 18.31
C GLN A 736 10.24 21.30 18.06
N ILE A 737 9.79 21.41 16.80
CA ILE A 737 8.49 22.03 16.46
C ILE A 737 7.33 21.29 17.15
N ALA A 738 7.33 19.96 17.14
CA ALA A 738 6.33 19.15 17.83
C ALA A 738 6.36 19.38 19.36
N PHE A 739 7.56 19.33 19.95
CA PHE A 739 7.79 19.56 21.37
C PHE A 739 7.27 20.94 21.85
N ASP A 740 7.65 22.02 21.16
CA ASP A 740 7.24 23.39 21.53
C ASP A 740 5.73 23.65 21.32
N THR A 741 5.07 22.82 20.51
CA THR A 741 3.65 22.98 20.16
C THR A 741 2.72 22.18 21.08
N ILE A 742 3.15 21.05 21.64
CA ILE A 742 2.32 20.21 22.53
C ILE A 742 1.70 21.00 23.70
N PRO A 743 2.43 21.85 24.44
CA PRO A 743 1.84 22.69 25.49
C PRO A 743 0.79 23.70 25.00
N LYS A 744 0.79 24.04 23.70
CA LYS A 744 -0.10 25.03 23.07
C LYS A 744 -1.40 24.42 22.54
N LEU A 745 -1.55 23.09 22.55
CA LEU A 745 -2.72 22.36 22.05
C LEU A 745 -4.10 22.78 22.60
N PRO A 746 -4.28 23.32 23.83
CA PRO A 746 -5.59 23.81 24.29
C PRO A 746 -6.18 24.91 23.38
N ASN A 747 -5.34 25.65 22.64
CA ASN A 747 -5.75 26.69 21.68
C ASN A 747 -6.52 26.14 20.45
N LEU A 748 -6.61 24.80 20.30
CA LEU A 748 -7.41 24.12 19.28
C LEU A 748 -8.92 24.06 19.61
N VAL A 749 -9.33 24.46 20.81
CA VAL A 749 -10.71 24.38 21.29
C VAL A 749 -11.31 25.78 21.39
N ARG A 750 -12.47 26.01 20.76
CA ARG A 750 -13.23 27.26 20.92
C ARG A 750 -14.16 27.17 22.13
N GLU A 751 -14.62 28.30 22.63
CA GLU A 751 -15.65 28.32 23.67
C GLU A 751 -16.92 27.58 23.19
N GLY A 752 -17.38 26.60 23.98
CA GLY A 752 -18.50 25.72 23.64
C GLY A 752 -18.17 24.47 22.81
N ASP A 753 -16.94 24.33 22.29
CA ASP A 753 -16.48 23.10 21.64
C ASP A 753 -16.04 22.02 22.66
N ASN A 754 -15.86 20.79 22.18
CA ASN A 754 -15.27 19.69 22.95
C ASN A 754 -13.75 19.59 22.76
N TYR A 755 -13.09 18.79 23.61
CA TYR A 755 -11.64 18.62 23.61
C TYR A 755 -11.11 17.57 22.61
N THR A 756 -11.95 16.99 21.75
CA THR A 756 -11.55 15.94 20.77
C THR A 756 -10.38 16.40 19.88
N MET A 757 -10.34 17.68 19.53
CA MET A 757 -9.23 18.29 18.77
C MET A 757 -7.88 18.28 19.50
N VAL A 758 -7.88 18.35 20.85
CA VAL A 758 -6.65 18.25 21.65
C VAL A 758 -6.09 16.84 21.57
N ARG A 759 -6.95 15.81 21.64
CA ARG A 759 -6.55 14.40 21.49
C ARG A 759 -5.99 14.10 20.10
N LEU A 760 -6.67 14.56 19.05
CA LEU A 760 -6.19 14.42 17.67
C LEU A 760 -4.84 15.15 17.50
N GLY A 761 -4.77 16.43 17.86
CA GLY A 761 -3.54 17.22 17.74
C GLY A 761 -2.37 16.63 18.52
N PHE A 762 -2.59 16.13 19.74
CA PHE A 762 -1.58 15.43 20.53
C PHE A 762 -1.05 14.19 19.80
N ASN A 763 -1.92 13.36 19.21
CA ASN A 763 -1.50 12.22 18.39
C ASN A 763 -0.74 12.64 17.12
N TYR A 764 -1.05 13.78 16.49
CA TYR A 764 -0.28 14.30 15.35
C TYR A 764 1.13 14.74 15.74
N LEU A 765 1.26 15.54 16.81
CA LEU A 765 2.57 16.00 17.27
C LEU A 765 3.41 14.85 17.85
N LEU A 766 2.79 13.92 18.59
CA LEU A 766 3.48 12.74 19.15
C LEU A 766 3.96 11.78 18.04
N GLY A 767 3.18 11.62 16.97
CA GLY A 767 3.60 10.89 15.77
C GLY A 767 4.89 11.49 15.22
N TYR A 768 4.82 12.76 14.79
CA TYR A 768 5.95 13.51 14.24
C TYR A 768 7.23 13.49 15.11
N TYR A 769 7.08 13.59 16.43
CA TYR A 769 8.21 13.52 17.36
C TYR A 769 8.94 12.17 17.26
N TYR A 770 8.21 11.05 17.26
CA TYR A 770 8.79 9.71 17.15
C TYR A 770 9.13 9.29 15.71
N ASP A 771 8.45 9.84 14.72
CA ASP A 771 8.80 9.75 13.30
C ASP A 771 10.18 10.33 13.00
N SER A 772 10.62 11.36 13.75
CA SER A 772 11.99 11.89 13.64
C SER A 772 13.08 10.84 13.93
N ALA A 773 12.77 9.81 14.73
CA ALA A 773 13.69 8.72 15.01
C ALA A 773 13.91 7.81 13.79
N VAL A 774 12.95 7.74 12.84
CA VAL A 774 13.07 6.96 11.60
C VAL A 774 14.30 7.41 10.81
N PHE A 775 14.44 8.72 10.58
CA PHE A 775 15.57 9.29 9.85
C PHE A 775 16.90 9.04 10.58
N ALA A 776 16.94 9.25 11.91
CA ALA A 776 18.13 9.01 12.72
C ALA A 776 18.57 7.53 12.70
N LEU A 777 17.63 6.59 12.77
CA LEU A 777 17.92 5.15 12.73
C LEU A 777 18.59 4.70 11.42
N LYS A 778 18.33 5.36 10.27
CA LYS A 778 18.98 5.02 8.99
C LYS A 778 20.49 5.23 8.99
N TYR A 779 21.00 6.22 9.74
CA TYR A 779 22.44 6.50 9.81
C TYR A 779 23.22 5.37 10.50
N LEU A 780 22.59 4.61 11.41
CA LEU A 780 23.24 3.56 12.20
C LEU A 780 23.48 2.30 11.35
N GLY A 781 24.74 2.08 10.96
CA GLY A 781 25.08 1.10 9.92
C GLY A 781 24.65 1.51 8.51
N GLY A 782 24.22 2.75 8.28
CA GLY A 782 23.80 3.24 6.97
C GLY A 782 24.92 3.28 5.93
N GLN A 783 24.56 3.24 4.65
CA GLN A 783 25.48 3.41 3.53
C GLN A 783 24.82 4.31 2.48
N TYR A 784 25.50 5.40 2.09
CA TYR A 784 25.04 6.22 0.97
C TYR A 784 25.17 5.39 -0.32
N PHE A 785 24.11 5.38 -1.11
CA PHE A 785 24.03 4.65 -2.38
C PHE A 785 24.10 5.62 -3.55
N HIS A 786 25.14 5.46 -4.38
CA HIS A 786 25.42 6.31 -5.53
C HIS A 786 25.17 5.52 -6.81
N ARG A 787 24.21 5.97 -7.63
CA ARG A 787 23.85 5.35 -8.92
C ARG A 787 24.85 5.74 -10.03
N VAL A 788 26.14 5.52 -9.79
CA VAL A 788 27.25 5.97 -10.65
C VAL A 788 27.76 4.89 -11.59
N LYS A 789 28.23 5.27 -12.78
CA LYS A 789 28.94 4.38 -13.71
C LYS A 789 30.46 4.55 -13.61
N LYS A 790 31.22 3.48 -13.87
CA LYS A 790 32.69 3.51 -13.79
C LYS A 790 33.27 4.49 -14.82
N GLY A 791 33.84 5.59 -14.34
CA GLY A 791 34.43 6.65 -15.17
C GLY A 791 33.49 7.83 -15.44
N GLY A 792 32.33 7.89 -14.78
CA GLY A 792 31.48 9.08 -14.73
C GLY A 792 32.13 10.26 -13.97
N PRO A 793 31.42 11.40 -13.84
CA PRO A 793 31.97 12.65 -13.32
C PRO A 793 32.30 12.64 -11.82
N LEU A 794 31.72 11.72 -11.03
CA LEU A 794 32.08 11.52 -9.63
C LEU A 794 33.09 10.37 -9.47
N ASP A 795 34.25 10.66 -8.86
CA ASP A 795 35.17 9.63 -8.32
C ASP A 795 34.64 9.03 -7.00
N SER A 796 33.41 8.52 -7.05
CA SER A 796 32.70 7.88 -5.95
C SER A 796 32.57 6.37 -6.20
N LEU A 797 32.36 5.61 -5.13
CA LEU A 797 31.95 4.21 -5.24
C LEU A 797 30.43 4.10 -5.07
N PRO A 798 29.77 3.09 -5.65
CA PRO A 798 28.32 2.91 -5.49
C PRO A 798 27.83 2.81 -4.05
N LEU A 799 28.69 2.49 -3.08
CA LEU A 799 28.37 2.43 -1.65
C LEU A 799 29.45 3.12 -0.82
N GLU A 800 29.06 4.10 0.00
CA GLU A 800 29.91 4.73 1.03
C GLU A 800 29.33 4.55 2.45
N PRO A 801 30.05 3.92 3.39
CA PRO A 801 29.57 3.79 4.77
C PRO A 801 29.48 5.14 5.51
N VAL A 802 28.31 5.44 6.08
CA VAL A 802 28.02 6.69 6.81
C VAL A 802 29.09 6.98 7.86
N SER A 803 29.63 8.21 7.88
CA SER A 803 30.74 8.58 8.76
C SER A 803 30.41 8.33 10.25
N ALA A 804 31.39 7.87 11.04
CA ALA A 804 31.15 7.57 12.46
C ALA A 804 30.75 8.80 13.29
N VAL A 805 31.08 10.02 12.81
CA VAL A 805 30.59 11.27 13.39
C VAL A 805 29.07 11.38 13.24
N LYS A 806 28.52 11.14 12.04
CA LYS A 806 27.07 11.14 11.81
C LYS A 806 26.35 9.98 12.52
N GLN A 807 26.97 8.79 12.64
CA GLN A 807 26.38 7.70 13.42
C GLN A 807 26.30 8.05 14.93
N ARG A 808 27.34 8.68 15.49
CA ARG A 808 27.30 9.21 16.87
C ARG A 808 26.28 10.31 17.04
N GLU A 809 26.20 11.25 16.10
CA GLU A 809 25.23 12.37 16.12
C GLU A 809 23.76 11.88 16.08
N ALA A 810 23.49 10.82 15.31
CA ALA A 810 22.17 10.20 15.25
C ALA A 810 21.83 9.42 16.52
N LEU A 811 22.79 8.68 17.08
CA LEU A 811 22.59 7.94 18.33
C LEU A 811 22.39 8.88 19.54
N ASP A 812 23.16 9.97 19.60
CA ASP A 812 23.04 11.02 20.62
C ASP A 812 21.67 11.70 20.58
N PHE A 813 21.14 12.01 19.39
CA PHE A 813 19.77 12.52 19.25
C PHE A 813 18.71 11.54 19.78
N ILE A 814 18.88 10.23 19.53
CA ILE A 814 17.97 9.20 20.05
C ILE A 814 18.06 9.10 21.57
N THR A 815 19.26 9.06 22.16
CA THR A 815 19.42 8.91 23.62
C THR A 815 19.09 10.18 24.41
N SER A 816 19.41 11.37 23.89
CA SER A 816 19.23 12.65 24.58
C SER A 816 17.85 13.29 24.40
N LYS A 817 17.16 13.03 23.27
CA LYS A 817 15.85 13.64 22.97
C LYS A 817 14.72 12.62 22.82
N ILE A 818 14.86 11.60 21.96
CA ILE A 818 13.79 10.62 21.71
C ILE A 818 13.49 9.73 22.93
N PHE A 819 14.52 9.38 23.70
CA PHE A 819 14.45 8.64 24.96
C PHE A 819 14.46 9.54 26.21
N SER A 820 14.20 10.84 26.05
CA SER A 820 14.04 11.78 27.16
C SER A 820 12.64 11.71 27.77
N ASP A 821 12.54 12.00 29.07
CA ASP A 821 11.25 12.15 29.74
C ASP A 821 10.63 13.55 29.54
N GLU A 822 11.41 14.51 29.02
CA GLU A 822 11.08 15.94 28.86
C GLU A 822 9.75 16.18 28.12
N LEU A 823 9.44 15.37 27.09
CA LEU A 823 8.19 15.44 26.31
C LEU A 823 6.94 15.19 27.17
N PHE A 824 7.10 14.54 28.33
CA PHE A 824 6.00 14.14 29.21
C PHE A 824 5.87 15.04 30.45
N GLU A 825 6.71 16.08 30.61
CA GLU A 825 6.58 17.10 31.65
C GLU A 825 5.48 18.15 31.34
N VAL A 826 4.42 17.70 30.68
CA VAL A 826 3.26 18.52 30.27
C VAL A 826 2.29 18.76 31.44
N ASN A 827 1.49 19.82 31.34
CA ASN A 827 0.45 20.10 32.32
C ASN A 827 -0.53 18.91 32.44
N ALA A 828 -0.83 18.50 33.68
CA ALA A 828 -1.83 17.48 33.97
C ALA A 828 -3.22 17.83 33.37
N ASP A 829 -3.59 19.11 33.27
CA ASP A 829 -4.84 19.52 32.62
C ASP A 829 -4.88 19.09 31.15
N LEU A 830 -3.77 19.25 30.42
CA LEU A 830 -3.66 18.84 29.01
C LEU A 830 -3.87 17.33 28.84
N LEU A 831 -3.30 16.51 29.73
CA LEU A 831 -3.51 15.06 29.71
C LEU A 831 -4.97 14.67 29.99
N ASN A 832 -5.69 15.45 30.81
CA ASN A 832 -7.12 15.26 31.08
C ASN A 832 -8.02 15.75 29.92
N MET A 833 -7.50 16.57 28.99
CA MET A 833 -8.20 16.95 27.75
C MET A 833 -8.14 15.84 26.68
N LEU A 834 -7.28 14.82 26.81
CA LEU A 834 -7.12 13.73 25.83
C LEU A 834 -8.27 12.68 25.85
N ALA A 835 -9.46 13.06 26.30
CA ALA A 835 -10.62 12.17 26.37
C ALA A 835 -11.18 11.87 24.97
N ALA A 836 -11.40 10.60 24.65
CA ALA A 836 -12.03 10.23 23.37
C ALA A 836 -13.55 10.44 23.39
N GLU A 837 -14.05 11.19 22.42
CA GLU A 837 -15.47 11.30 22.11
C GLU A 837 -16.00 9.99 21.49
N LYS A 838 -17.26 9.63 21.80
CA LYS A 838 -17.81 8.32 21.45
C LYS A 838 -19.22 8.41 20.87
N TRP A 839 -19.31 8.02 19.60
CA TRP A 839 -20.56 7.88 18.85
C TRP A 839 -20.86 6.40 18.61
N ASN A 840 -22.14 6.06 18.45
CA ASN A 840 -22.60 4.71 18.13
C ASN A 840 -23.75 4.76 17.12
N HIS A 841 -23.40 4.68 15.84
CA HIS A 841 -24.31 4.66 14.69
C HIS A 841 -23.71 3.82 13.56
N TRP A 842 -24.42 3.72 12.43
CA TRP A 842 -24.04 2.85 11.30
C TRP A 842 -22.58 3.03 10.84
N GLY A 843 -22.13 4.28 10.68
CA GLY A 843 -20.76 4.67 10.31
C GLY A 843 -19.82 5.05 11.47
N SER A 844 -20.18 4.79 12.74
CA SER A 844 -19.24 4.96 13.86
C SER A 844 -19.54 4.00 15.00
N ARG A 845 -18.60 3.11 15.32
CA ARG A 845 -18.74 2.11 16.39
C ARG A 845 -17.76 2.44 17.51
N GLY A 846 -18.22 3.19 18.52
CA GLY A 846 -17.44 3.67 19.67
C GLY A 846 -16.86 2.61 20.63
N SER A 847 -16.62 1.39 20.15
CA SER A 847 -15.99 0.27 20.86
C SER A 847 -14.47 0.16 20.64
N GLY A 848 -13.91 0.86 19.65
CA GLY A 848 -12.48 0.75 19.30
C GLY A 848 -11.54 1.59 20.20
N ILE A 849 -11.86 2.88 20.35
CA ILE A 849 -10.99 3.85 21.04
C ILE A 849 -11.32 3.87 22.55
N SER A 850 -10.33 3.88 23.44
CA SER A 850 -10.58 4.03 24.89
C SER A 850 -10.89 5.47 25.27
N THR A 851 -11.68 5.68 26.34
CA THR A 851 -12.04 7.04 26.78
C THR A 851 -10.89 7.73 27.49
N ASP A 852 -10.06 6.97 28.19
CA ASP A 852 -8.77 7.40 28.74
C ASP A 852 -7.66 7.42 27.66
N TYR A 853 -6.54 8.06 27.99
CA TYR A 853 -5.33 8.07 27.16
C TYR A 853 -4.16 7.48 27.96
N SER A 854 -3.84 6.21 27.73
CA SER A 854 -2.72 5.55 28.41
C SER A 854 -1.39 5.88 27.75
N LEU A 855 -0.89 7.10 28.02
CA LEU A 855 0.38 7.61 27.49
C LEU A 855 1.56 6.67 27.79
N VAL A 856 1.57 6.03 28.96
CA VAL A 856 2.60 5.03 29.33
C VAL A 856 2.57 3.80 28.41
N ASN A 857 1.40 3.34 27.96
CA ASN A 857 1.30 2.22 27.02
C ASN A 857 1.75 2.61 25.62
N VAL A 858 1.36 3.80 25.15
CA VAL A 858 1.79 4.35 23.85
C VAL A 858 3.32 4.46 23.80
N VAL A 859 3.91 5.18 24.77
CA VAL A 859 5.36 5.36 24.90
C VAL A 859 6.10 4.04 25.08
N SER A 860 5.56 3.09 25.85
CA SER A 860 6.13 1.74 25.99
C SER A 860 6.27 1.02 24.66
N ASN A 861 5.28 1.15 23.77
CA ASN A 861 5.32 0.50 22.46
C ASN A 861 6.30 1.21 21.51
N LEU A 862 6.27 2.54 21.47
CA LEU A 862 7.19 3.36 20.66
C LEU A 862 8.67 3.08 21.05
N TYR A 863 8.96 3.02 22.34
CA TYR A 863 10.28 2.63 22.86
C TYR A 863 10.68 1.20 22.47
N ASP A 864 9.78 0.22 22.58
CA ASP A 864 10.09 -1.17 22.22
C ASP A 864 10.36 -1.35 20.71
N ILE A 865 9.66 -0.60 19.86
CA ILE A 865 9.86 -0.57 18.40
C ILE A 865 11.24 0.04 18.07
N ILE A 866 11.58 1.20 18.64
CA ILE A 866 12.86 1.89 18.37
C ILE A 866 14.04 1.07 18.91
N LEU A 867 13.92 0.48 20.10
CA LEU A 867 14.93 -0.42 20.66
C LEU A 867 15.09 -1.70 19.82
N TYR A 868 14.00 -2.26 19.29
CA TYR A 868 14.08 -3.40 18.38
C TYR A 868 14.86 -3.06 17.10
N GLN A 869 14.65 -1.87 16.53
CA GLN A 869 15.38 -1.44 15.33
C GLN A 869 16.87 -1.17 15.62
N LEU A 870 17.19 -0.48 16.72
CA LEU A 870 18.57 -0.24 17.18
C LEU A 870 19.37 -1.53 17.31
N TYR A 871 18.76 -2.58 17.88
CA TYR A 871 19.36 -3.90 18.07
C TYR A 871 19.06 -4.88 16.93
N SER A 872 18.51 -4.43 15.79
CA SER A 872 18.08 -5.36 14.74
C SER A 872 19.27 -6.15 14.16
N PRO A 873 19.10 -7.45 13.82
CA PRO A 873 20.16 -8.26 13.20
C PRO A 873 20.80 -7.60 11.97
N THR A 874 20.02 -6.81 11.24
CA THR A 874 20.48 -6.05 10.08
C THR A 874 21.31 -4.83 10.45
N THR A 875 20.86 -3.96 11.37
CA THR A 875 21.64 -2.81 11.84
C THR A 875 22.99 -3.25 12.43
N ILE A 876 22.98 -4.25 13.32
CA ILE A 876 24.22 -4.79 13.90
C ILE A 876 25.15 -5.35 12.82
N ARG A 877 24.65 -6.16 11.89
CA ARG A 877 25.47 -6.72 10.79
C ARG A 877 26.07 -5.63 9.91
N ARG A 878 25.30 -4.58 9.57
CA ARG A 878 25.81 -3.46 8.76
C ARG A 878 26.91 -2.66 9.46
N ILE A 879 26.86 -2.53 10.80
CA ILE A 879 27.93 -1.88 11.58
C ILE A 879 29.22 -2.71 11.49
N LEU A 880 29.15 -4.03 11.73
CA LEU A 880 30.31 -4.95 11.59
C LEU A 880 30.87 -4.93 10.16
N ASP A 881 30.01 -5.00 9.15
CA ASP A 881 30.40 -4.87 7.74
C ASP A 881 31.12 -3.53 7.48
N ALA A 882 30.62 -2.42 8.03
CA ALA A 882 31.22 -1.10 7.86
C ALA A 882 32.60 -0.98 8.51
N GLU A 883 32.87 -1.67 9.63
CA GLU A 883 34.21 -1.73 10.23
C GLU A 883 35.25 -2.32 9.24
N SER A 884 34.84 -3.30 8.42
CA SER A 884 35.69 -3.92 7.39
C SER A 884 35.80 -3.16 6.06
N ARG A 885 34.81 -2.30 5.75
CA ARG A 885 34.69 -1.59 4.46
C ARG A 885 35.31 -0.18 4.45
N ARG A 886 35.57 0.41 5.63
CA ARG A 886 36.13 1.77 5.75
C ARG A 886 37.63 1.78 5.41
N ARG A 887 38.08 2.82 4.72
CA ARG A 887 39.50 3.02 4.33
C ARG A 887 40.42 3.49 5.47
N SER A 888 39.90 3.67 6.69
CA SER A 888 40.66 4.13 7.87
C SER A 888 39.99 3.69 9.17
N GLU A 889 40.72 2.94 10.01
CA GLU A 889 40.24 2.39 11.28
C GLU A 889 39.92 3.48 12.32
N ALA A 890 40.62 4.61 12.27
CA ALA A 890 40.53 5.70 13.26
C ALA A 890 39.18 6.46 13.25
N VAL A 891 38.27 6.11 12.32
CA VAL A 891 36.96 6.76 12.16
C VAL A 891 35.85 5.70 12.04
N ASN A 892 36.01 4.56 12.71
CA ASN A 892 34.97 3.53 12.84
C ASN A 892 33.94 3.93 13.92
N PHE A 893 32.72 3.40 13.77
CA PHE A 893 31.69 3.29 14.81
C PHE A 893 31.39 1.79 14.93
N THR A 894 31.25 1.27 16.14
CA THR A 894 31.37 -0.18 16.39
C THR A 894 30.21 -0.78 17.18
N VAL A 895 30.01 -2.09 17.10
CA VAL A 895 28.95 -2.77 17.89
C VAL A 895 29.16 -2.63 19.40
N PRO A 896 30.39 -2.79 19.97
CA PRO A 896 30.62 -2.51 21.40
C PRO A 896 30.27 -1.07 21.79
N GLU A 897 30.54 -0.09 20.93
CA GLU A 897 30.23 1.32 21.16
C GLU A 897 28.73 1.58 21.19
N LEU A 898 27.97 1.07 20.21
CA LEU A 898 26.50 1.14 20.20
C LEU A 898 25.88 0.60 21.50
N PHE A 899 26.33 -0.57 21.95
CA PHE A 899 25.85 -1.16 23.20
C PHE A 899 26.28 -0.33 24.41
N GLU A 900 27.52 0.15 24.49
CA GLU A 900 28.01 0.95 25.63
C GLU A 900 27.25 2.28 25.74
N THR A 901 27.08 3.02 24.64
CA THR A 901 26.31 4.29 24.61
C THR A 901 24.83 4.08 24.94
N LEU A 902 24.18 3.00 24.45
CA LEU A 902 22.78 2.71 24.80
C LEU A 902 22.63 2.31 26.27
N ASN A 903 23.58 1.58 26.87
CA ASN A 903 23.58 1.36 28.32
C ASN A 903 23.70 2.68 29.07
N GLU A 904 24.70 3.49 28.73
CA GLU A 904 25.03 4.70 29.48
C GLU A 904 23.98 5.81 29.35
N GLY A 905 23.29 5.91 28.21
CA GLY A 905 22.13 6.80 28.05
C GLY A 905 20.86 6.30 28.74
N ILE A 906 20.49 5.03 28.56
CA ILE A 906 19.21 4.49 29.08
C ILE A 906 19.25 4.28 30.60
N TRP A 907 20.44 4.07 31.18
CA TRP A 907 20.67 3.91 32.62
C TRP A 907 21.53 5.06 33.17
N ALA A 908 21.45 6.25 32.59
CA ALA A 908 22.25 7.42 32.97
C ALA A 908 22.19 7.73 34.47
N GLU A 909 21.01 7.59 35.10
CA GLU A 909 20.83 7.82 36.54
C GLU A 909 21.58 6.78 37.39
N VAL A 910 21.73 5.54 36.89
CA VAL A 910 22.50 4.48 37.56
C VAL A 910 24.00 4.74 37.46
N TYR A 911 24.48 5.30 36.35
CA TYR A 911 25.89 5.64 36.18
C TYR A 911 26.30 6.96 36.84
N ALA A 912 25.38 7.94 36.94
CA ALA A 912 25.59 9.19 37.66
C ALA A 912 25.44 9.06 39.19
N ALA A 913 24.85 7.96 39.67
CA ALA A 913 24.63 7.71 41.09
C ALA A 913 25.95 7.57 41.87
N ASN A 914 26.24 8.56 42.71
CA ASN A 914 27.08 8.39 43.88
C ASN A 914 26.26 8.62 45.16
N ARG A 915 26.75 8.09 46.29
CA ARG A 915 26.04 8.09 47.57
C ARG A 915 25.64 9.49 48.06
N GLU A 916 26.46 10.50 47.76
CA GLU A 916 26.19 11.89 48.16
C GLU A 916 25.15 12.54 47.23
N ALA A 917 25.19 12.28 45.93
CA ALA A 917 24.22 12.80 44.96
C ALA A 917 22.79 12.28 45.20
N ILE A 918 22.64 11.02 45.60
CA ILE A 918 21.34 10.45 46.00
C ILE A 918 20.92 11.01 47.36
N ALA A 919 21.76 10.90 48.40
CA ALA A 919 21.38 11.28 49.77
C ALA A 919 21.10 12.77 49.98
N ASN A 920 21.59 13.66 49.09
CA ASN A 920 21.28 15.08 49.11
C ASN A 920 19.94 15.45 48.45
N ASN A 921 19.23 14.49 47.84
CA ASN A 921 17.95 14.71 47.16
C ASN A 921 16.78 14.08 47.94
N THR A 922 15.65 14.80 48.00
CA THR A 922 14.40 14.30 48.60
C THR A 922 13.51 13.66 47.53
N TYR A 923 13.69 12.36 47.33
CA TYR A 923 12.81 11.54 46.50
C TYR A 923 11.52 11.15 47.24
N SER A 924 10.47 10.81 46.50
CA SER A 924 9.24 10.24 47.06
C SER A 924 8.42 9.55 45.97
N ASN A 925 7.41 8.76 46.33
CA ASN A 925 6.50 8.12 45.36
C ASN A 925 5.71 9.12 44.49
N ARG A 926 5.80 10.44 44.76
CA ARG A 926 5.26 11.54 43.92
C ARG A 926 6.32 12.30 43.12
N LYS A 927 7.60 12.21 43.50
CA LYS A 927 8.76 12.76 42.80
C LYS A 927 9.87 11.67 42.83
N PRO A 928 9.74 10.64 41.99
CA PRO A 928 10.62 9.48 42.04
C PRO A 928 12.01 9.81 41.49
N PHE A 929 13.00 8.99 41.84
CA PHE A 929 14.36 9.05 41.29
C PHE A 929 14.40 8.69 39.80
N LEU A 930 13.64 7.66 39.41
CA LEU A 930 13.42 7.28 38.01
C LEU A 930 11.95 7.53 37.65
N SER A 931 11.66 8.23 36.55
CA SER A 931 10.27 8.44 36.14
C SER A 931 9.58 7.14 35.71
N THR A 932 8.25 7.16 35.56
CA THR A 932 7.54 6.02 34.97
C THR A 932 7.96 5.73 33.53
N TYR A 933 8.35 6.74 32.74
CA TYR A 933 8.77 6.58 31.35
C TYR A 933 10.21 6.04 31.28
N ARG A 934 11.15 6.58 32.06
CA ARG A 934 12.51 6.04 32.20
C ARG A 934 12.51 4.57 32.66
N ARG A 935 11.73 4.21 33.68
CA ARG A 935 11.58 2.81 34.13
C ARG A 935 10.94 1.91 33.08
N THR A 936 10.12 2.45 32.19
CA THR A 936 9.54 1.70 31.05
C THR A 936 10.58 1.46 29.96
N LEU A 937 11.35 2.49 29.59
CA LEU A 937 12.49 2.39 28.66
C LEU A 937 13.51 1.34 29.14
N GLN A 938 13.91 1.44 30.42
CA GLN A 938 14.85 0.51 31.07
C GLN A 938 14.33 -0.94 31.06
N ARG A 939 13.02 -1.17 31.21
CA ARG A 939 12.42 -2.52 31.09
C ARG A 939 12.43 -3.04 29.66
N GLN A 940 12.11 -2.23 28.65
CA GLN A 940 12.18 -2.67 27.25
C GLN A 940 13.63 -2.93 26.82
N HIS A 941 14.57 -2.08 27.22
CA HIS A 941 16.00 -2.29 26.97
C HIS A 941 16.50 -3.58 27.64
N LEU A 942 16.17 -3.81 28.91
CA LEU A 942 16.53 -5.05 29.62
C LEU A 942 15.94 -6.30 28.94
N LYS A 943 14.68 -6.24 28.49
CA LYS A 943 14.03 -7.30 27.70
C LYS A 943 14.83 -7.62 26.45
N ARG A 944 15.22 -6.61 25.65
CA ARG A 944 16.01 -6.79 24.42
C ARG A 944 17.40 -7.36 24.70
N LEU A 945 18.12 -6.89 25.73
CA LEU A 945 19.42 -7.48 26.10
C LEU A 945 19.30 -8.96 26.52
N ILE A 946 18.24 -9.34 27.26
CA ILE A 946 18.01 -10.73 27.67
C ILE A 946 17.65 -11.62 26.46
N GLU A 947 16.78 -11.13 25.58
CA GLU A 947 16.39 -11.79 24.32
C GLU A 947 17.62 -12.07 23.45
N ILE A 948 18.43 -11.06 23.14
CA ILE A 948 19.66 -11.19 22.32
C ILE A 948 20.63 -12.22 22.93
N MET A 949 20.75 -12.28 24.25
CA MET A 949 21.63 -13.25 24.92
C MET A 949 21.09 -14.68 24.86
N LEU A 950 19.82 -14.90 25.21
CA LEU A 950 19.24 -16.24 25.44
C LEU A 950 18.53 -16.83 24.22
N GLU A 951 17.72 -16.03 23.54
CA GLU A 951 16.83 -16.43 22.44
C GLU A 951 17.00 -15.43 21.27
N PRO A 952 18.21 -15.37 20.67
CA PRO A 952 18.57 -14.36 19.69
C PRO A 952 17.66 -14.41 18.45
N PRO A 953 17.19 -13.26 17.94
CA PRO A 953 16.47 -13.18 16.66
C PRO A 953 17.28 -13.79 15.51
N TYR A 954 16.59 -14.32 14.49
CA TYR A 954 17.23 -14.97 13.34
C TYR A 954 18.23 -14.04 12.63
N GLY A 955 19.44 -14.55 12.38
CA GLY A 955 20.53 -13.81 11.72
C GLY A 955 21.28 -12.82 12.62
N MET A 956 21.04 -12.81 13.94
CA MET A 956 21.78 -12.00 14.91
C MET A 956 23.27 -12.39 14.98
N PRO A 957 24.22 -11.45 14.84
CA PRO A 957 25.65 -11.76 15.03
C PRO A 957 26.02 -12.15 16.47
N GLU A 958 26.90 -13.14 16.64
CA GLU A 958 27.38 -13.61 17.95
C GLU A 958 28.13 -12.51 18.76
N ASP A 959 28.72 -11.53 18.09
CA ASP A 959 29.33 -10.38 18.75
C ASP A 959 28.30 -9.52 19.51
N ALA A 960 27.09 -9.33 18.96
CA ALA A 960 26.01 -8.64 19.68
C ALA A 960 25.49 -9.47 20.86
N ARG A 961 25.48 -10.80 20.77
CA ARG A 961 25.18 -11.68 21.91
C ARG A 961 26.21 -11.54 23.02
N THR A 962 27.48 -11.39 22.64
CA THR A 962 28.60 -11.12 23.56
C THR A 962 28.51 -9.72 24.18
N GLN A 963 28.15 -8.68 23.42
CA GLN A 963 27.94 -7.34 23.98
C GLN A 963 26.67 -7.27 24.85
N ALA A 964 25.61 -8.01 24.54
CA ALA A 964 24.42 -8.11 25.38
C ALA A 964 24.75 -8.74 26.75
N TRP A 965 25.49 -9.85 26.75
CA TRP A 965 26.01 -10.47 27.97
C TRP A 965 26.92 -9.54 28.78
N ARG A 966 27.81 -8.79 28.12
CA ARG A 966 28.68 -7.77 28.76
C ARG A 966 27.84 -6.66 29.40
N SER A 967 26.83 -6.17 28.67
CA SER A 967 25.90 -5.11 29.11
C SER A 967 25.15 -5.54 30.36
N LEU A 968 24.54 -6.73 30.33
CA LEU A 968 23.85 -7.33 31.47
C LEU A 968 24.78 -7.47 32.68
N ARG A 969 26.04 -7.88 32.50
CA ARG A 969 27.02 -7.93 33.61
C ARG A 969 27.43 -6.56 34.17
N LYS A 970 27.52 -5.53 33.34
CA LYS A 970 27.77 -4.14 33.79
C LYS A 970 26.58 -3.67 34.64
N LEU A 971 25.37 -3.79 34.09
CA LEU A 971 24.12 -3.41 34.76
C LEU A 971 23.85 -4.17 36.07
N GLU A 972 24.07 -5.49 36.12
CA GLU A 972 23.84 -6.29 37.35
C GLU A 972 24.68 -5.80 38.53
N LYS A 973 25.95 -5.50 38.27
CA LYS A 973 26.88 -4.94 39.24
C LYS A 973 26.48 -3.51 39.63
N ASP A 974 26.27 -2.64 38.65
CA ASP A 974 26.14 -1.21 38.90
C ASP A 974 24.78 -0.84 39.50
N ILE A 975 23.69 -1.53 39.09
CA ILE A 975 22.40 -1.49 39.79
C ILE A 975 22.55 -2.06 41.21
N GLY A 976 23.33 -3.15 41.37
CA GLY A 976 23.60 -3.76 42.67
C GLY A 976 24.22 -2.82 43.68
N LEU A 977 25.21 -2.03 43.25
CA LEU A 977 25.83 -1.00 44.08
C LEU A 977 24.80 0.01 44.60
N ILE A 978 23.77 0.38 43.82
CA ILE A 978 22.72 1.30 44.27
C ILE A 978 21.75 0.61 45.23
N VAL A 979 21.30 -0.61 44.91
CA VAL A 979 20.38 -1.38 45.77
C VAL A 979 21.01 -1.68 47.14
N GLU A 980 22.31 -2.02 47.18
CA GLU A 980 23.07 -2.21 48.43
C GLU A 980 23.33 -0.89 49.19
N GLN A 981 23.47 0.25 48.48
CA GLN A 981 23.62 1.57 49.12
C GLN A 981 22.31 2.15 49.65
N CYS A 982 21.17 1.74 49.08
CA CYS A 982 19.83 2.27 49.33
C CYS A 982 18.86 1.20 49.86
N GLU A 983 19.38 0.17 50.56
CA GLU A 983 18.57 -0.89 51.19
C GLU A 983 17.59 -0.33 52.24
N ASP A 984 17.85 0.88 52.74
CA ASP A 984 16.92 1.69 53.52
C ASP A 984 15.98 2.49 52.59
N LYS A 985 14.66 2.20 52.70
CA LYS A 985 13.60 2.79 51.86
C LYS A 985 13.38 4.29 52.09
N ASP A 986 13.98 4.90 53.11
CA ASP A 986 13.94 6.36 53.30
C ASP A 986 14.89 7.13 52.35
N ILE A 987 15.74 6.43 51.57
CA ILE A 987 16.73 7.05 50.65
C ILE A 987 16.23 7.16 49.19
N LEU A 988 15.42 6.21 48.72
CA LEU A 988 14.85 6.17 47.36
C LEU A 988 13.34 5.88 47.42
N ASP A 989 12.59 6.39 46.44
CA ASP A 989 11.16 6.05 46.34
C ASP A 989 10.92 4.56 46.04
N ASP A 990 9.79 4.03 46.52
CA ASP A 990 9.45 2.60 46.40
C ASP A 990 9.51 2.13 44.94
N TYR A 991 8.98 2.92 44.00
CA TYR A 991 8.88 2.51 42.61
C TYR A 991 10.24 2.43 41.91
N SER A 992 11.20 3.27 42.30
CA SER A 992 12.57 3.22 41.76
C SER A 992 13.40 2.13 42.44
N PHE A 993 13.32 1.99 43.76
CA PHE A 993 14.01 0.92 44.48
C PHE A 993 13.53 -0.47 44.02
N ASP A 994 12.21 -0.71 44.04
CA ASP A 994 11.63 -2.00 43.65
C ASP A 994 11.91 -2.30 42.17
N HIS A 995 11.96 -1.29 41.28
CA HIS A 995 12.34 -1.47 39.88
C HIS A 995 13.81 -1.87 39.70
N LEU A 996 14.73 -1.22 40.41
CA LEU A 996 16.16 -1.53 40.35
C LEU A 996 16.44 -2.93 40.91
N ALA A 997 15.86 -3.27 42.06
CA ALA A 997 15.97 -4.61 42.65
C ALA A 997 15.35 -5.69 41.74
N GLU A 998 14.18 -5.45 41.13
CA GLU A 998 13.54 -6.40 40.22
C GLU A 998 14.32 -6.58 38.91
N SER A 999 14.90 -5.49 38.39
CA SER A 999 15.81 -5.50 37.23
C SER A 999 17.06 -6.32 37.52
N GLN A 1000 17.74 -6.09 38.65
CA GLN A 1000 18.91 -6.89 39.03
C GLN A 1000 18.54 -8.38 39.20
N ALA A 1001 17.42 -8.68 39.86
CA ALA A 1001 16.95 -10.05 40.05
C ALA A 1001 16.55 -10.72 38.71
N LYS A 1002 16.07 -9.97 37.71
CA LYS A 1002 15.90 -10.47 36.33
C LYS A 1002 17.24 -10.76 35.66
N ILE A 1003 18.20 -9.82 35.72
CA ILE A 1003 19.51 -9.98 35.09
C ILE A 1003 20.25 -11.20 35.65
N ARG A 1004 20.29 -11.36 36.99
CA ARG A 1004 20.88 -12.54 37.65
C ARG A 1004 20.30 -13.85 37.11
N ARG A 1005 18.96 -13.97 37.07
CA ARG A 1005 18.26 -15.15 36.53
C ARG A 1005 18.55 -15.41 35.04
N ALA A 1006 18.76 -14.36 34.25
CA ALA A 1006 19.14 -14.50 32.83
C ALA A 1006 20.61 -14.94 32.68
N LEU A 1007 21.54 -14.40 33.47
CA LEU A 1007 22.95 -14.79 33.47
C LEU A 1007 23.19 -16.21 34.01
N ASP A 1008 22.34 -16.68 34.92
CA ASP A 1008 22.33 -18.06 35.45
C ASP A 1008 21.61 -19.07 34.53
N ALA A 1009 20.89 -18.60 33.51
CA ALA A 1009 20.07 -19.47 32.65
C ALA A 1009 20.94 -20.42 31.84
N ARG A 1010 20.75 -21.74 32.05
CA ARG A 1010 21.47 -22.78 31.32
C ARG A 1010 20.76 -23.07 30.00
N LEU A 1011 21.45 -22.77 28.90
CA LEU A 1011 21.06 -23.13 27.53
C LEU A 1011 20.65 -24.61 27.42
N SER A 1012 19.35 -24.87 27.37
CA SER A 1012 18.81 -26.20 27.07
C SER A 1012 18.69 -26.36 25.55
N VAL A 1013 19.77 -26.78 24.89
CA VAL A 1013 19.75 -27.07 23.46
C VAL A 1013 18.80 -28.25 23.21
N ARG A 1014 17.60 -27.92 22.73
CA ARG A 1014 16.60 -28.90 22.32
C ARG A 1014 16.97 -29.41 20.94
N VAL A 1015 17.68 -30.54 20.88
CA VAL A 1015 17.95 -31.24 19.63
C VAL A 1015 16.69 -32.03 19.24
N ASP A 1016 15.73 -31.35 18.62
CA ASP A 1016 14.60 -32.00 17.97
C ASP A 1016 15.12 -32.70 16.71
N PHE A 1017 15.24 -34.03 16.78
CA PHE A 1017 15.59 -34.88 15.63
C PHE A 1017 14.34 -35.12 14.79
N ASN A 1018 14.31 -34.53 13.59
CA ASN A 1018 13.42 -34.93 12.49
C ASN A 1018 13.94 -36.20 11.81
#